data_AF-A0A094B2I8-F1
#
_entry.id   AF-A0A094B2I8-F1
#
_cell.length_a   1.000
_cell.length_b   1.000
_cell.length_c   1.000
_cell.angle_alpha   90.00
_cell.angle_beta   90.00
_cell.angle_gamma   90.00
#
_symmetry.space_group_name_H-M   'P 1'
#
loop_
_entity.id
_entity.type
_entity.pdbx_description
1 polymer ?
#
loop_
_entity_poly.entity_id
_entity_poly.type
_entity_poly.pdbx_seq_one_letter_code
_entity_poly.pdbx_strand_id
1 'polypeptide(L)'
;EAKRCGGLASLRCLGAERKGAASPVLGRFGEGSDRGGYTNLRSNWDILGYTMDAKLDGLVPRWGNRRQGWVGIKDEQAPLWWVQTRELVVKELFAMDEHEKYDLLDDAGREGEPTRQRTRRGRLAAWIAIPFAIIAVIYAAWALSVGLQDQSSGWAQKFGGSSHKEIRDEGKQEYLLGVGKGDITGPVVELTFMGYANSEQIGTGLRQRLYCRAFIVGDVDKPEDRFVYLITDIAMGDTAIRYGILEGLAKLGPEYAVYSQQNIAVTGTHSHSGPGAWLNYLIPQISTKGFDKQSYQAIVDGGILAVKRAHESLGPGYLRTGQTKVFGANINRSLFAYLANPAEERAKYNVSSEDDGSVEKDLTMLAFQSKAGKDLGVLTWFPVHGTSMLGNNTLVTGDNKGVAAYLLEKSVGGDFVAGFSQANVGDTSPNVLGAWCEDGSNQQCSFEKSVCSDGKSEQCHGRGPFFREKDNGAKSCYEIGRLQYQAAAELYSKIKDGDSYVVGSSVKSYHTFNDMSNFKFPLANGTTVETCPAALGYSFAAGTTDWPGLFDFTQNDPGEPDANPVWKLVSGILKAPSEAQKKCQYPKPVLLDVGELTWPYLWTPNIVDVQSFRVGQFFIIVSPGEATTMAGRRWKDAVHDAAISMSLTGSPASVEPVVVIGGPANTYTHYITTSEEYSIQRYEGASTLYGQHTLNAYINLTLTNLPYLAPDATDHPASGPLPPNNVNNSITFITGVVYDNPPIGKKFGALQTDVASKYTRGQSVSVTFVGANPRNNLRLEGTYAELQKRDASGAWTTVLDDRDWSLLYNWKRVDGLLGSSDVTIVWESAADSAAGTYRFKYFGDSKAPIGGKISAFEGTSGEFTLA
;
A
#
# COMPACT_ATOMS: atom_id res chain seq x y z
N GLU A 1 34.87 -28.59 10.32
CA GLU A 1 35.31 -29.98 10.56
C GLU A 1 34.59 -30.48 11.81
N ALA A 2 33.65 -31.43 11.84
CA ALA A 2 33.47 -32.76 11.24
C ALA A 2 33.66 -33.89 12.29
N LYS A 3 32.53 -34.53 12.65
CA LYS A 3 32.25 -35.96 13.02
C LYS A 3 30.84 -35.98 13.66
N ARG A 4 29.71 -36.40 13.07
CA ARG A 4 29.27 -37.63 12.33
C ARG A 4 29.65 -38.93 13.08
N CYS A 5 28.83 -39.97 13.27
CA CYS A 5 27.46 -40.33 12.85
C CYS A 5 27.05 -41.66 13.55
N GLY A 6 25.75 -41.99 13.57
CA GLY A 6 25.19 -43.35 13.63
C GLY A 6 24.06 -43.52 14.68
N GLY A 7 22.85 -44.02 14.41
CA GLY A 7 22.24 -44.59 13.21
C GLY A 7 20.77 -45.00 13.45
N LEU A 8 20.01 -45.06 12.35
CA LEU A 8 18.67 -45.65 12.07
C LEU A 8 18.54 -47.14 12.50
N ALA A 9 17.41 -47.87 12.59
CA ALA A 9 15.96 -47.73 12.31
C ALA A 9 15.18 -49.00 12.79
N SER A 10 13.83 -48.92 12.71
CA SER A 10 12.81 -50.01 12.58
C SER A 10 12.31 -50.68 13.88
N LEU A 11 11.03 -51.08 14.08
CA LEU A 11 10.02 -51.63 13.16
C LEU A 11 8.59 -51.54 13.76
N ARG A 12 7.59 -51.71 12.88
CA ARG A 12 6.13 -51.59 13.04
C ARG A 12 5.39 -52.81 13.67
N CYS A 13 4.13 -52.54 14.03
CA CYS A 13 2.89 -53.35 13.90
C CYS A 13 2.40 -54.22 15.08
N LEU A 14 1.15 -53.93 15.51
CA LEU A 14 -0.03 -54.77 15.83
C LEU A 14 -1.06 -53.81 16.49
N GLY A 15 -2.36 -53.72 16.19
CA GLY A 15 -3.31 -54.53 15.43
C GLY A 15 -4.62 -54.67 16.22
N ALA A 16 -5.74 -54.19 15.63
CA ALA A 16 -7.14 -54.64 15.81
C ALA A 16 -8.10 -54.04 16.89
N GLU A 17 -9.13 -53.34 16.35
CA GLU A 17 -10.59 -53.47 16.55
C GLU A 17 -11.27 -53.40 17.94
N ARG A 18 -12.27 -52.51 18.04
CA ARG A 18 -13.67 -52.88 18.35
C ARG A 18 -14.69 -51.80 17.96
N LYS A 19 -15.74 -52.24 17.27
CA LYS A 19 -17.02 -51.54 16.99
C LYS A 19 -17.89 -51.47 18.26
N GLY A 20 -18.77 -50.47 18.33
CA GLY A 20 -19.91 -50.46 19.25
C GLY A 20 -20.81 -49.25 19.04
N ALA A 21 -21.92 -49.46 18.33
CA ALA A 21 -23.01 -48.50 18.14
C ALA A 21 -23.96 -48.45 19.35
N ALA A 22 -24.55 -47.29 19.65
CA ALA A 22 -25.93 -47.15 20.15
C ALA A 22 -26.33 -45.67 20.33
N SER A 23 -27.28 -45.23 19.50
CA SER A 23 -28.41 -44.36 19.89
C SER A 23 -29.65 -45.30 19.87
N PRO A 24 -30.78 -45.06 20.60
CA PRO A 24 -31.71 -43.97 20.24
C PRO A 24 -32.64 -43.48 21.39
N VAL A 25 -33.65 -42.68 20.99
CA VAL A 25 -34.97 -42.36 21.63
C VAL A 25 -34.97 -41.08 22.48
N LEU A 26 -35.97 -40.17 22.50
CA LEU A 26 -37.13 -39.72 21.69
C LEU A 26 -37.90 -38.79 22.66
N GLY A 27 -38.39 -37.64 22.21
CA GLY A 27 -39.25 -36.78 23.04
C GLY A 27 -39.83 -35.59 22.28
N ARG A 28 -40.93 -35.83 21.56
CA ARG A 28 -41.85 -34.81 21.02
C ARG A 28 -42.95 -34.53 22.06
N PHE A 29 -43.42 -33.28 22.14
CA PHE A 29 -44.78 -32.76 22.40
C PHE A 29 -44.61 -31.28 22.82
N GLY A 30 -45.36 -30.27 22.39
CA GLY A 30 -46.54 -30.19 21.54
C GLY A 30 -46.83 -28.72 21.19
N GLU A 31 -47.77 -28.52 20.26
CA GLU A 31 -48.33 -27.25 19.82
C GLU A 31 -49.14 -26.53 20.92
N GLY A 32 -49.30 -25.22 20.79
CA GLY A 32 -50.24 -24.43 21.58
C GLY A 32 -50.21 -22.95 21.23
N SER A 33 -51.06 -22.54 20.30
CA SER A 33 -51.47 -21.15 20.08
C SER A 33 -52.14 -20.58 21.32
N ASP A 34 -51.90 -19.30 21.66
CA ASP A 34 -53.03 -18.40 21.91
C ASP A 34 -52.68 -16.90 21.94
N ARG A 35 -53.67 -16.14 21.49
CA ARG A 35 -53.73 -14.68 21.37
C ARG A 35 -54.07 -14.05 22.72
N GLY A 36 -53.68 -12.78 22.89
CA GLY A 36 -54.58 -11.75 23.40
C GLY A 36 -54.25 -11.14 24.76
N GLY A 37 -54.28 -9.80 24.82
CA GLY A 37 -54.23 -8.98 26.03
C GLY A 37 -53.40 -7.71 25.81
N TYR A 38 -53.86 -6.71 25.05
CA TYR A 38 -54.57 -5.52 25.56
C TYR A 38 -54.07 -4.98 26.90
N THR A 39 -53.40 -3.82 26.89
CA THR A 39 -53.83 -2.52 27.48
C THR A 39 -52.63 -1.56 27.53
N ASN A 40 -52.68 -0.45 26.80
CA ASN A 40 -53.11 0.89 27.25
C ASN A 40 -52.24 1.48 28.36
N LEU A 41 -51.44 2.51 28.05
CA LEU A 41 -51.72 3.89 28.48
C LEU A 41 -50.66 4.88 27.98
N ARG A 42 -51.19 5.93 27.36
CA ARG A 42 -50.56 7.23 27.11
C ARG A 42 -50.22 7.92 28.43
N SER A 43 -49.14 8.69 28.45
CA SER A 43 -49.15 10.04 29.02
C SER A 43 -47.99 10.90 28.49
N ASN A 44 -48.37 11.85 27.63
CA ASN A 44 -47.98 13.26 27.62
C ASN A 44 -46.69 13.68 28.32
N TRP A 45 -45.80 14.34 27.56
CA TRP A 45 -45.28 15.67 27.89
C TRP A 45 -45.03 16.45 26.59
N ASP A 46 -45.94 17.39 26.29
CA ASP A 46 -45.64 18.59 25.52
C ASP A 46 -44.78 19.53 26.39
N ILE A 47 -43.85 20.27 25.78
CA ILE A 47 -43.59 21.70 26.01
C ILE A 47 -42.61 22.18 24.92
N LEU A 48 -43.15 23.01 24.01
CA LEU A 48 -42.65 24.27 23.43
C LEU A 48 -41.11 24.44 23.28
N GLY A 49 -40.55 24.87 22.15
CA GLY A 49 -41.11 25.47 20.94
C GLY A 49 -40.03 26.24 20.15
N TYR A 50 -40.43 26.72 18.96
CA TYR A 50 -39.76 27.64 18.02
C TYR A 50 -38.74 27.02 17.05
N THR A 51 -39.10 26.66 15.82
CA THR A 51 -39.32 27.48 14.59
C THR A 51 -38.22 28.49 14.27
N MET A 52 -37.49 28.23 13.18
CA MET A 52 -36.94 29.26 12.29
C MET A 52 -36.99 28.74 10.86
N ASP A 53 -38.09 29.09 10.20
CA ASP A 53 -38.21 29.14 8.75
C ASP A 53 -38.10 30.61 8.32
N ALA A 54 -37.63 30.85 7.10
CA ALA A 54 -37.45 32.13 6.39
C ALA A 54 -36.02 32.71 6.31
N LYS A 55 -35.36 32.43 5.18
CA LYS A 55 -34.84 33.43 4.21
C LYS A 55 -34.10 32.70 3.08
N LEU A 56 -34.86 32.13 2.16
CA LEU A 56 -34.40 31.73 0.83
C LEU A 56 -35.22 32.54 -0.17
N ASP A 57 -34.68 33.68 -0.55
CA ASP A 57 -35.04 34.36 -1.81
C ASP A 57 -33.98 35.42 -2.09
N GLY A 58 -33.22 35.20 -3.16
CA GLY A 58 -32.25 36.16 -3.67
C GLY A 58 -30.98 35.50 -4.14
N LEU A 59 -30.96 35.12 -5.42
CA LEU A 59 -29.87 35.25 -6.40
C LEU A 59 -29.78 34.03 -7.33
N VAL A 60 -30.65 34.00 -8.35
CA VAL A 60 -30.46 33.21 -9.58
C VAL A 60 -30.25 34.19 -10.73
N PRO A 61 -29.11 34.14 -11.44
CA PRO A 61 -29.04 34.62 -12.82
C PRO A 61 -29.39 33.47 -13.77
N ARG A 62 -30.49 33.64 -14.50
CA ARG A 62 -30.82 32.89 -15.72
C ARG A 62 -29.79 33.16 -16.82
N TRP A 63 -29.19 32.11 -17.34
CA TRP A 63 -28.64 32.01 -18.70
C TRP A 63 -29.10 30.62 -19.21
N GLY A 64 -29.76 30.43 -20.34
CA GLY A 64 -29.69 31.16 -21.60
C GLY A 64 -29.14 30.20 -22.66
N ASN A 65 -30.03 29.45 -23.31
CA ASN A 65 -29.84 28.56 -24.46
C ASN A 65 -28.56 28.77 -25.28
N ARG A 66 -27.75 27.70 -25.43
CA ARG A 66 -26.96 27.46 -26.65
C ARG A 66 -27.00 25.97 -27.01
N ARG A 67 -27.58 25.70 -28.18
CA ARG A 67 -27.45 24.46 -28.94
C ARG A 67 -26.04 24.37 -29.54
N GLN A 68 -25.30 23.33 -29.21
CA GLN A 68 -24.18 22.74 -29.97
C GLN A 68 -24.13 21.27 -29.47
N GLY A 69 -23.99 20.20 -30.23
CA GLY A 69 -23.72 19.97 -31.64
C GLY A 69 -23.31 18.49 -31.65
N TRP A 70 -24.12 17.61 -32.24
CA TRP A 70 -23.78 16.20 -32.36
C TRP A 70 -22.55 16.08 -33.26
N VAL A 71 -21.45 15.59 -32.71
CA VAL A 71 -20.22 15.31 -33.47
C VAL A 71 -20.48 14.06 -34.31
N GLY A 72 -20.54 14.27 -35.63
CA GLY A 72 -20.65 13.22 -36.62
C GLY A 72 -19.36 12.42 -36.74
N ILE A 73 -19.50 11.11 -36.87
CA ILE A 73 -18.46 10.23 -37.41
C ILE A 73 -18.34 10.54 -38.91
N LYS A 74 -17.10 10.74 -39.38
CA LYS A 74 -16.80 11.03 -40.79
C LYS A 74 -17.11 9.81 -41.66
N ASP A 75 -17.91 10.04 -42.69
CA ASP A 75 -18.51 9.07 -43.62
C ASP A 75 -17.57 8.74 -44.81
N GLU A 76 -16.29 8.44 -44.57
CA GLU A 76 -15.31 8.27 -45.67
C GLU A 76 -14.77 6.84 -45.87
N GLN A 77 -15.30 5.83 -45.17
CA GLN A 77 -14.96 4.42 -45.43
C GLN A 77 -16.15 3.44 -45.38
N ALA A 78 -17.38 3.94 -45.45
CA ALA A 78 -18.56 3.09 -45.46
C ALA A 78 -18.76 2.44 -46.85
N PRO A 79 -18.93 1.10 -46.96
CA PRO A 79 -19.23 0.44 -48.23
C PRO A 79 -20.55 0.95 -48.83
N LEU A 80 -20.64 1.03 -50.16
CA LEU A 80 -21.81 1.56 -50.89
C LEU A 80 -23.15 0.89 -50.50
N TRP A 81 -23.10 -0.39 -50.12
CA TRP A 81 -24.28 -1.14 -49.66
C TRP A 81 -24.78 -0.69 -48.28
N TRP A 82 -23.90 -0.19 -47.41
CA TRP A 82 -24.24 0.31 -46.07
C TRP A 82 -25.01 1.63 -46.15
N VAL A 83 -24.58 2.53 -47.05
CA VAL A 83 -25.25 3.81 -47.29
C VAL A 83 -26.63 3.59 -47.90
N GLN A 84 -26.75 2.67 -48.87
CA GLN A 84 -28.03 2.36 -49.51
C GLN A 84 -29.03 1.66 -48.57
N THR A 85 -28.55 0.78 -47.68
CA THR A 85 -29.42 0.08 -46.72
C THR A 85 -29.91 1.04 -45.63
N ARG A 86 -29.06 1.96 -45.17
CA ARG A 86 -29.43 3.00 -44.20
C ARG A 86 -30.48 3.96 -44.75
N GLU A 87 -30.35 4.42 -45.99
CA GLU A 87 -31.36 5.31 -46.59
C GLU A 87 -32.71 4.64 -46.82
N LEU A 88 -32.74 3.35 -47.18
CA LEU A 88 -33.97 2.57 -47.34
C LEU A 88 -34.70 2.37 -46.00
N VAL A 89 -33.96 2.03 -44.94
CA VAL A 89 -34.52 1.82 -43.60
C VAL A 89 -35.03 3.13 -42.99
N VAL A 90 -34.31 4.23 -43.18
CA VAL A 90 -34.73 5.56 -42.71
C VAL A 90 -35.96 6.07 -43.48
N LYS A 91 -36.04 5.87 -44.81
CA LYS A 91 -37.22 6.28 -45.58
C LYS A 91 -38.49 5.54 -45.20
N GLU A 92 -38.42 4.25 -44.86
CA GLU A 92 -39.62 3.51 -44.43
C GLU A 92 -40.03 3.83 -42.98
N LEU A 93 -39.08 3.99 -42.05
CA LEU A 93 -39.36 4.32 -40.64
C LEU A 93 -39.98 5.71 -40.42
N PHE A 94 -39.71 6.66 -41.33
CA PHE A 94 -40.27 8.02 -41.30
C PHE A 94 -41.56 8.18 -42.12
N ALA A 95 -41.98 7.16 -42.87
CA ALA A 95 -43.24 7.17 -43.63
C ALA A 95 -44.44 6.55 -42.86
N MET A 96 -44.19 5.97 -41.69
CA MET A 96 -45.21 5.30 -40.87
C MET A 96 -45.80 6.24 -39.81
N ASP A 97 -47.14 6.30 -39.74
CA ASP A 97 -47.89 7.02 -38.71
C ASP A 97 -47.68 6.36 -37.32
N GLU A 98 -47.80 7.13 -36.24
CA GLU A 98 -47.58 6.64 -34.86
C GLU A 98 -48.51 5.48 -34.50
N HIS A 99 -49.71 5.41 -35.08
CA HIS A 99 -50.63 4.29 -34.87
C HIS A 99 -50.13 2.96 -35.47
N GLU A 100 -49.36 2.97 -36.56
CA GLU A 100 -48.79 1.73 -37.16
C GLU A 100 -47.55 1.23 -36.41
N LYS A 101 -46.89 2.10 -35.63
CA LYS A 101 -45.72 1.75 -34.80
C LYS A 101 -46.14 1.04 -33.52
N TYR A 102 -47.33 1.34 -33.00
CA TYR A 102 -47.88 0.68 -31.81
C TYR A 102 -48.43 -0.73 -32.13
N ASP A 103 -49.07 -0.93 -33.28
CA ASP A 103 -49.63 -2.25 -33.68
C ASP A 103 -48.56 -3.31 -33.99
N LEU A 104 -47.32 -2.91 -34.32
CA LEU A 104 -46.19 -3.81 -34.57
C LEU A 104 -45.61 -4.42 -33.27
N LEU A 105 -45.83 -3.78 -32.13
CA LEU A 105 -45.32 -4.23 -30.83
C LEU A 105 -46.33 -5.07 -30.04
N ASP A 106 -47.63 -4.96 -30.34
CA ASP A 106 -48.69 -5.66 -29.61
C ASP A 106 -48.98 -7.09 -30.15
N ASP A 107 -48.54 -7.39 -31.38
CA ASP A 107 -48.78 -8.69 -32.06
C ASP A 107 -47.70 -9.77 -31.78
N ALA A 108 -46.69 -9.46 -30.97
CA ALA A 108 -45.64 -10.41 -30.57
C ALA A 108 -46.03 -11.30 -29.37
N GLY A 109 -47.24 -11.14 -28.82
CA GLY A 109 -47.62 -11.69 -27.50
C GLY A 109 -48.84 -12.62 -27.45
N ARG A 110 -49.44 -13.06 -28.57
CA ARG A 110 -50.62 -13.94 -28.53
C ARG A 110 -50.51 -15.15 -29.47
N GLU A 111 -50.27 -16.32 -28.88
CA GLU A 111 -50.50 -17.62 -29.53
C GLU A 111 -51.99 -18.00 -29.44
N GLY A 112 -52.62 -18.34 -30.58
CA GLY A 112 -53.93 -19.01 -30.57
C GLY A 112 -54.82 -18.80 -31.81
N GLU A 113 -54.73 -19.73 -32.76
CA GLU A 113 -55.75 -20.14 -33.76
C GLU A 113 -56.08 -19.29 -35.01
N PRO A 114 -56.56 -19.94 -36.12
CA PRO A 114 -56.14 -19.61 -37.47
C PRO A 114 -57.21 -18.97 -38.35
N THR A 115 -56.89 -17.89 -39.08
CA THR A 115 -57.68 -17.46 -40.25
C THR A 115 -56.84 -16.85 -41.37
N ARG A 116 -56.56 -17.70 -42.36
CA ARG A 116 -56.66 -17.50 -43.82
C ARG A 116 -56.78 -16.07 -44.37
N GLN A 117 -55.67 -15.32 -44.44
CA GLN A 117 -55.36 -14.41 -45.57
C GLN A 117 -53.90 -13.95 -45.51
N ARG A 118 -52.96 -14.80 -45.96
CA ARG A 118 -51.53 -14.45 -46.05
C ARG A 118 -50.97 -14.78 -47.43
N THR A 119 -51.44 -14.07 -48.45
CA THR A 119 -50.87 -14.16 -49.81
C THR A 119 -50.53 -12.78 -50.36
N ARG A 120 -49.49 -12.17 -49.76
CA ARG A 120 -48.50 -11.32 -50.46
C ARG A 120 -47.34 -10.86 -49.54
N ARG A 121 -47.50 -10.90 -48.21
CA ARG A 121 -46.45 -10.53 -47.23
C ARG A 121 -45.45 -11.64 -46.87
N GLY A 122 -45.71 -12.91 -47.19
CA GLY A 122 -44.80 -14.03 -46.90
C GLY A 122 -43.59 -14.17 -47.82
N ARG A 123 -43.56 -13.45 -48.97
CA ARG A 123 -42.45 -13.54 -49.93
C ARG A 123 -41.32 -12.54 -49.69
N LEU A 124 -41.50 -11.53 -48.84
CA LEU A 124 -40.44 -10.55 -48.52
C LEU A 124 -39.58 -11.02 -47.33
N ALA A 125 -40.18 -11.69 -46.34
CA ALA A 125 -39.47 -12.24 -45.18
C ALA A 125 -38.48 -13.37 -45.54
N ALA A 126 -38.77 -14.12 -46.61
CA ALA A 126 -37.89 -15.20 -47.08
C ALA A 126 -36.60 -14.72 -47.75
N TRP A 127 -36.55 -13.49 -48.29
CA TRP A 127 -35.36 -12.94 -48.95
C TRP A 127 -34.36 -12.28 -47.99
N ILE A 128 -34.79 -11.96 -46.76
CA ILE A 128 -33.95 -11.35 -45.72
C ILE A 128 -33.38 -12.41 -44.76
N ALA A 129 -34.09 -13.51 -44.52
CA ALA A 129 -33.65 -14.55 -43.57
C ALA A 129 -32.51 -15.43 -44.08
N ILE A 130 -32.43 -15.68 -45.40
CA ILE A 130 -31.46 -16.61 -46.01
C ILE A 130 -30.01 -16.07 -45.93
N PRO A 131 -29.71 -14.78 -46.22
CA PRO A 131 -28.36 -14.23 -46.05
C PRO A 131 -27.90 -14.25 -44.58
N PHE A 132 -28.80 -13.95 -43.63
CA PHE A 132 -28.48 -13.95 -42.20
C PHE A 132 -28.17 -15.35 -41.65
N ALA A 133 -28.89 -16.37 -42.11
CA ALA A 133 -28.60 -17.75 -41.73
C ALA A 133 -27.24 -18.24 -42.26
N ILE A 134 -26.86 -17.84 -43.48
CA ILE A 134 -25.56 -18.18 -44.08
C ILE A 134 -24.42 -17.47 -43.34
N ILE A 135 -24.60 -16.19 -42.97
CA ILE A 135 -23.62 -15.45 -42.16
C ILE A 135 -23.47 -16.08 -40.77
N ALA A 136 -24.56 -16.51 -40.13
CA ALA A 136 -24.50 -17.18 -38.83
C ALA A 136 -23.77 -18.52 -38.88
N VAL A 137 -23.93 -19.30 -39.95
CA VAL A 137 -23.22 -20.58 -40.14
C VAL A 137 -21.74 -20.37 -40.44
N ILE A 138 -21.38 -19.35 -41.24
CA ILE A 138 -19.97 -18.98 -41.49
C ILE A 138 -19.32 -18.47 -40.20
N TYR A 139 -20.04 -17.70 -39.40
CA TYR A 139 -19.56 -17.20 -38.10
C TYR A 139 -19.40 -18.33 -37.08
N ALA A 140 -20.31 -19.31 -37.06
CA ALA A 140 -20.21 -20.50 -36.22
C ALA A 140 -19.03 -21.41 -36.64
N ALA A 141 -18.81 -21.58 -37.96
CA ALA A 141 -17.67 -22.33 -38.49
C ALA A 141 -16.33 -21.62 -38.24
N TRP A 142 -16.30 -20.29 -38.32
CA TRP A 142 -15.15 -19.48 -37.91
C TRP A 142 -14.89 -19.61 -36.39
N ALA A 143 -15.92 -19.48 -35.56
CA ALA A 143 -15.82 -19.62 -34.10
C ALA A 143 -15.35 -21.02 -33.66
N LEU A 144 -15.77 -22.07 -34.37
CA LEU A 144 -15.30 -23.45 -34.14
C LEU A 144 -13.85 -23.68 -34.59
N SER A 145 -13.37 -22.97 -35.63
CA SER A 145 -11.97 -23.05 -36.08
C SER A 145 -10.99 -22.31 -35.17
N VAL A 146 -11.47 -21.36 -34.37
CA VAL A 146 -10.67 -20.63 -33.35
C VAL A 146 -10.68 -21.36 -32.01
N GLY A 147 -11.58 -22.34 -31.81
CA GLY A 147 -11.83 -23.02 -30.52
C GLY A 147 -11.00 -24.27 -30.22
N LEU A 148 -9.96 -24.60 -31.01
CA LEU A 148 -9.11 -25.77 -30.78
C LEU A 148 -7.62 -25.40 -30.84
N GLN A 149 -7.17 -24.53 -29.94
CA GLN A 149 -5.75 -24.38 -29.60
C GLN A 149 -5.60 -24.17 -28.09
N ASP A 150 -4.94 -25.17 -27.49
CA ASP A 150 -4.23 -25.27 -26.22
C ASP A 150 -4.52 -24.28 -25.07
N GLN A 151 -4.86 -24.85 -23.91
CA GLN A 151 -5.18 -24.13 -22.68
C GLN A 151 -3.92 -23.68 -21.93
N SER A 152 -3.41 -22.49 -22.27
CA SER A 152 -2.66 -21.62 -21.35
C SER A 152 -2.58 -20.21 -21.93
N SER A 153 -2.66 -19.16 -21.09
CA SER A 153 -2.50 -17.72 -21.42
C SER A 153 -3.74 -16.92 -21.89
N GLY A 154 -4.63 -16.53 -20.96
CA GLY A 154 -5.79 -15.68 -21.29
C GLY A 154 -5.55 -14.16 -21.27
N TRP A 155 -4.43 -13.67 -20.71
CA TRP A 155 -4.17 -12.21 -20.67
C TRP A 155 -3.14 -11.72 -21.72
N ALA A 156 -2.28 -12.61 -22.22
CA ALA A 156 -1.17 -12.26 -23.11
C ALA A 156 -1.56 -12.22 -24.61
N GLN A 157 -2.68 -12.84 -25.01
CA GLN A 157 -3.04 -13.04 -26.43
C GLN A 157 -3.43 -11.78 -27.22
N LYS A 158 -3.47 -10.58 -26.62
CA LYS A 158 -3.87 -9.35 -27.33
C LYS A 158 -2.76 -8.69 -28.16
N PHE A 159 -1.53 -9.16 -28.10
CA PHE A 159 -0.39 -8.49 -28.72
C PHE A 159 0.11 -9.29 -29.92
N GLY A 160 -0.19 -8.79 -31.13
CA GLY A 160 0.34 -9.37 -32.37
C GLY A 160 1.87 -9.35 -32.38
N GLY A 161 2.49 -10.36 -33.01
CA GLY A 161 3.94 -10.54 -33.04
C GLY A 161 4.69 -9.39 -33.72
N SER A 162 5.03 -8.36 -32.94
CA SER A 162 6.01 -7.35 -33.32
C SER A 162 7.35 -7.73 -32.71
N SER A 163 8.37 -7.95 -33.53
CA SER A 163 9.72 -8.22 -33.04
C SER A 163 10.38 -6.90 -32.63
N HIS A 164 10.36 -6.57 -31.34
CA HIS A 164 11.12 -5.44 -30.83
C HIS A 164 12.61 -5.77 -30.85
N LYS A 165 13.38 -5.04 -31.65
CA LYS A 165 14.81 -5.25 -31.81
C LYS A 165 15.56 -4.43 -30.77
N GLU A 166 15.69 -4.95 -29.56
CA GLU A 166 16.70 -4.44 -28.62
C GLU A 166 18.08 -4.69 -29.24
N ILE A 167 18.92 -3.66 -29.39
CA ILE A 167 20.29 -3.83 -29.90
C ILE A 167 21.03 -4.62 -28.84
N ARG A 168 21.10 -5.94 -29.08
CA ARG A 168 21.69 -6.92 -28.19
C ARG A 168 23.18 -6.64 -28.02
N ASP A 169 23.54 -6.18 -26.84
CA ASP A 169 24.85 -6.49 -26.32
C ASP A 169 24.63 -7.35 -25.06
N GLU A 170 24.94 -8.64 -25.15
CA GLU A 170 24.96 -9.57 -24.03
C GLU A 170 26.10 -9.22 -23.04
N GLY A 171 26.89 -8.20 -23.38
CA GLY A 171 27.90 -7.60 -22.53
C GLY A 171 27.35 -6.68 -21.44
N LYS A 172 28.30 -6.14 -20.68
CA LYS A 172 28.11 -5.23 -19.56
C LYS A 172 27.48 -3.89 -20.02
N GLN A 173 26.19 -3.70 -19.76
CA GLN A 173 25.43 -2.50 -20.16
C GLN A 173 25.68 -1.30 -19.25
N GLU A 174 25.92 -0.13 -19.85
CA GLU A 174 26.02 1.14 -19.14
C GLU A 174 24.66 1.80 -19.00
N TYR A 175 24.37 2.30 -17.79
CA TYR A 175 23.18 3.08 -17.47
C TYR A 175 23.59 4.41 -16.83
N LEU A 176 22.74 5.42 -16.92
CA LEU A 176 22.87 6.64 -16.13
C LEU A 176 22.29 6.38 -14.73
N LEU A 177 23.14 6.36 -13.71
CA LEU A 177 22.78 5.98 -12.35
C LEU A 177 22.98 7.13 -11.38
N GLY A 178 22.02 7.32 -10.47
CA GLY A 178 22.10 8.30 -9.40
C GLY A 178 21.39 7.79 -8.16
N VAL A 179 21.96 8.08 -6.98
CA VAL A 179 21.37 7.68 -5.69
C VAL A 179 21.40 8.87 -4.73
N GLY A 180 20.37 8.99 -3.91
CA GLY A 180 20.26 10.10 -2.98
C GLY A 180 19.42 9.74 -1.76
N LYS A 181 19.69 10.42 -0.65
CA LYS A 181 18.96 10.26 0.61
C LYS A 181 18.58 11.63 1.15
N GLY A 182 17.38 11.79 1.68
CA GLY A 182 16.91 13.02 2.34
C GLY A 182 16.10 12.67 3.59
N ASP A 183 16.31 13.40 4.67
CA ASP A 183 15.55 13.27 5.91
C ASP A 183 14.09 13.73 5.69
N ILE A 184 13.14 12.87 6.04
CA ILE A 184 11.69 13.13 5.96
C ILE A 184 11.02 13.08 7.34
N THR A 185 11.81 13.15 8.41
CA THR A 185 11.31 13.02 9.78
C THR A 185 10.36 14.16 10.11
N GLY A 186 9.07 13.85 10.18
CA GLY A 186 8.01 14.76 10.59
C GLY A 186 8.01 15.07 12.10
N PRO A 187 6.92 15.67 12.61
CA PRO A 187 6.68 15.88 14.04
C PRO A 187 6.85 14.62 14.88
N VAL A 188 7.86 14.58 15.76
CA VAL A 188 8.13 13.40 16.60
C VAL A 188 7.30 13.34 17.90
N VAL A 189 6.44 14.34 18.14
CA VAL A 189 5.58 14.42 19.32
C VAL A 189 4.18 14.91 18.99
N GLU A 190 3.19 14.59 19.85
CA GLU A 190 1.83 15.12 19.85
C GLU A 190 1.02 14.88 18.56
N LEU A 191 1.55 14.09 17.62
CA LEU A 191 0.90 13.65 16.41
C LEU A 191 0.63 12.15 16.50
N THR A 192 -0.57 11.73 16.08
CA THR A 192 -0.89 10.32 15.96
C THR A 192 -0.06 9.69 14.84
N PHE A 193 0.46 8.49 15.07
CA PHE A 193 1.19 7.75 14.04
C PHE A 193 0.24 7.22 12.96
N MET A 194 0.77 7.05 11.75
CA MET A 194 0.02 6.49 10.64
C MET A 194 0.18 4.98 10.58
N GLY A 195 -0.90 4.24 10.30
CA GLY A 195 -0.87 2.80 10.11
C GLY A 195 -1.98 2.09 10.89
N TYR A 196 -1.79 1.94 12.20
CA TYR A 196 -2.69 1.18 13.08
C TYR A 196 -4.09 1.79 13.30
N ALA A 197 -4.35 2.99 12.79
CA ALA A 197 -5.58 3.74 13.04
C ALA A 197 -5.93 3.91 14.54
N ASN A 198 -4.91 3.86 15.42
CA ASN A 198 -5.07 4.00 16.85
C ASN A 198 -4.88 5.46 17.29
N SER A 199 -5.98 6.13 17.68
CA SER A 199 -5.93 7.54 18.11
C SER A 199 -5.11 7.80 19.39
N GLU A 200 -4.81 6.74 20.16
CA GLU A 200 -3.96 6.80 21.37
C GLU A 200 -2.47 6.65 21.06
N GLN A 201 -2.11 6.19 19.87
CA GLN A 201 -0.71 6.05 19.44
C GLN A 201 -0.15 7.41 19.02
N ILE A 202 0.16 8.24 20.02
CA ILE A 202 0.63 9.61 19.85
C ILE A 202 2.15 9.66 20.07
N GLY A 203 2.86 10.32 19.16
CA GLY A 203 4.31 10.50 19.27
C GLY A 203 4.74 11.12 20.59
N THR A 204 5.81 10.59 21.17
CA THR A 204 6.48 11.11 22.38
C THR A 204 7.99 11.22 22.19
N GLY A 205 8.50 11.08 20.98
CA GLY A 205 9.93 11.08 20.73
C GLY A 205 10.36 10.34 19.48
N LEU A 206 11.65 10.07 19.40
CA LEU A 206 12.35 9.53 18.24
C LEU A 206 13.30 8.42 18.69
N ARG A 207 13.26 7.28 18.00
CA ARG A 207 14.27 6.22 18.09
C ARG A 207 15.16 6.18 16.85
N GLN A 208 14.60 6.48 15.68
CA GLN A 208 15.34 6.50 14.43
C GLN A 208 14.73 7.52 13.47
N ARG A 209 15.57 8.38 12.88
CA ARG A 209 15.18 9.26 11.76
C ARG A 209 14.58 8.47 10.59
N LEU A 210 13.65 9.10 9.89
CA LEU A 210 12.98 8.58 8.69
C LEU A 210 13.63 9.19 7.45
N TYR A 211 13.84 8.41 6.40
CA TYR A 211 14.47 8.90 5.17
C TYR A 211 13.64 8.59 3.92
N CYS A 212 13.73 9.48 2.94
CA CYS A 212 13.48 9.17 1.54
C CYS A 212 14.80 8.77 0.87
N ARG A 213 14.79 7.66 0.15
CA ARG A 213 15.92 7.15 -0.63
C ARG A 213 15.52 7.09 -2.10
N ALA A 214 16.25 7.82 -2.93
CA ALA A 214 15.99 7.95 -4.36
C ALA A 214 16.98 7.12 -5.17
N PHE A 215 16.45 6.39 -6.14
CA PHE A 215 17.21 5.62 -7.13
C PHE A 215 16.82 6.08 -8.52
N ILE A 216 17.76 6.67 -9.24
CA ILE A 216 17.58 7.12 -10.63
C ILE A 216 18.28 6.13 -11.54
N VAL A 217 17.53 5.64 -12.53
CA VAL A 217 18.04 4.80 -13.62
C VAL A 217 17.61 5.44 -14.93
N GLY A 218 18.57 5.72 -15.80
CA GLY A 218 18.33 6.29 -17.13
C GLY A 218 19.14 5.59 -18.21
N ASP A 219 18.66 5.72 -19.44
CA ASP A 219 19.38 5.32 -20.63
C ASP A 219 20.54 6.31 -20.88
N VAL A 220 21.69 5.82 -21.34
CA VAL A 220 22.88 6.66 -21.61
C VAL A 220 22.75 7.41 -22.93
N ASP A 221 22.18 6.76 -23.94
CA ASP A 221 22.04 7.30 -25.30
C ASP A 221 20.79 8.16 -25.42
N LYS A 222 19.76 7.88 -24.61
CA LYS A 222 18.52 8.63 -24.54
C LYS A 222 18.20 9.09 -23.10
N PRO A 223 18.93 10.07 -22.55
CA PRO A 223 18.84 10.41 -21.13
C PRO A 223 17.45 10.78 -20.63
N GLU A 224 16.52 11.23 -21.47
CA GLU A 224 15.12 11.47 -21.11
C GLU A 224 14.35 10.20 -20.74
N ASP A 225 14.77 9.04 -21.26
CA ASP A 225 14.27 7.72 -20.91
C ASP A 225 14.90 7.32 -19.56
N ARG A 226 14.32 7.86 -18.48
CA ARG A 226 14.73 7.57 -17.10
C ARG A 226 13.55 7.45 -16.18
N PHE A 227 13.73 6.76 -15.07
CA PHE A 227 12.79 6.75 -13.95
C PHE A 227 13.48 7.00 -12.61
N VAL A 228 12.66 7.36 -11.63
CA VAL A 228 13.03 7.54 -10.22
C VAL A 228 12.14 6.65 -9.37
N TYR A 229 12.77 5.77 -8.59
CA TYR A 229 12.09 4.96 -7.59
C TYR A 229 12.43 5.51 -6.20
N LEU A 230 11.43 6.04 -5.50
CA LEU A 230 11.59 6.55 -4.13
C LEU A 230 11.11 5.51 -3.12
N ILE A 231 11.94 5.24 -2.12
CA ILE A 231 11.56 4.49 -0.91
C ILE A 231 11.53 5.46 0.25
N THR A 232 10.37 5.59 0.88
CA THR A 232 10.14 6.51 1.99
C THR A 232 9.84 5.72 3.26
N ASP A 233 10.54 6.02 4.36
CA ASP A 233 10.33 5.40 5.68
C ASP A 233 9.01 5.87 6.34
N ILE A 234 7.89 5.75 5.61
CA ILE A 234 6.53 6.09 6.01
C ILE A 234 5.56 4.96 5.63
N ALA A 235 4.30 5.10 6.03
CA ALA A 235 3.29 4.06 5.86
C ALA A 235 2.94 3.77 4.38
N MET A 236 2.94 4.76 3.48
CA MET A 236 2.58 4.53 2.07
C MET A 236 3.00 5.72 1.19
N GLY A 237 3.06 5.51 -0.13
CA GLY A 237 2.94 6.64 -1.05
C GLY A 237 1.58 7.34 -0.94
N ASP A 238 1.52 8.63 -1.27
CA ASP A 238 0.25 9.38 -1.31
C ASP A 238 0.18 10.39 -2.46
N THR A 239 -1.04 10.61 -2.97
CA THR A 239 -1.33 11.50 -4.10
C THR A 239 -0.84 12.92 -3.84
N ALA A 240 -1.07 13.47 -2.64
CA ALA A 240 -0.67 14.83 -2.28
C ALA A 240 0.85 14.94 -2.13
N ILE A 241 1.49 13.93 -1.54
CA ILE A 241 2.96 13.87 -1.44
C ILE A 241 3.58 13.83 -2.84
N ARG A 242 3.06 12.97 -3.72
CA ARG A 242 3.53 12.84 -5.10
C ARG A 242 3.40 14.16 -5.87
N TYR A 243 2.26 14.84 -5.76
CA TYR A 243 2.09 16.18 -6.35
C TYR A 243 3.08 17.19 -5.78
N GLY A 244 3.26 17.24 -4.45
CA GLY A 244 4.19 18.15 -3.81
C GLY A 244 5.64 17.97 -4.30
N ILE A 245 6.10 16.72 -4.42
CA ILE A 245 7.44 16.40 -4.93
C ILE A 245 7.57 16.85 -6.39
N LEU A 246 6.61 16.51 -7.26
CA LEU A 246 6.66 16.90 -8.68
C LEU A 246 6.65 18.41 -8.88
N GLU A 247 5.79 19.13 -8.15
CA GLU A 247 5.73 20.59 -8.18
C GLU A 247 7.02 21.22 -7.64
N GLY A 248 7.61 20.63 -6.60
CA GLY A 248 8.87 21.09 -6.02
C GLY A 248 10.06 20.88 -6.97
N LEU A 249 10.15 19.72 -7.61
CA LEU A 249 11.18 19.44 -8.61
C LEU A 249 11.08 20.39 -9.80
N ALA A 250 9.87 20.64 -10.31
CA ALA A 250 9.66 21.59 -11.41
C ALA A 250 10.13 23.01 -11.06
N LYS A 251 10.09 23.40 -9.78
CA LYS A 251 10.57 24.72 -9.30
C LYS A 251 12.09 24.81 -9.18
N LEU A 252 12.82 23.69 -9.15
CA LEU A 252 14.28 23.72 -9.05
C LEU A 252 14.96 24.22 -10.34
N GLY A 253 14.37 23.93 -11.50
CA GLY A 253 14.89 24.40 -12.78
C GLY A 253 14.62 23.45 -13.94
N PRO A 254 14.94 23.86 -15.19
CA PRO A 254 14.73 23.07 -16.40
C PRO A 254 15.43 21.70 -16.39
N GLU A 255 16.53 21.54 -15.65
CA GLU A 255 17.27 20.28 -15.51
C GLU A 255 16.46 19.18 -14.79
N TYR A 256 15.45 19.58 -14.01
CA TYR A 256 14.52 18.68 -13.33
C TYR A 256 13.23 18.42 -14.13
N ALA A 257 13.04 19.06 -15.30
CA ALA A 257 11.83 18.93 -16.11
C ALA A 257 11.62 17.52 -16.69
N VAL A 258 12.67 16.69 -16.71
CA VAL A 258 12.61 15.27 -17.08
C VAL A 258 11.75 14.45 -16.09
N TYR A 259 11.55 14.94 -14.87
CA TYR A 259 10.79 14.26 -13.83
C TYR A 259 9.31 14.64 -13.90
N SER A 260 8.45 13.66 -14.14
CA SER A 260 7.01 13.84 -14.34
C SER A 260 6.21 12.68 -13.74
N GLN A 261 4.88 12.71 -13.93
CA GLN A 261 4.01 11.58 -13.59
C GLN A 261 4.44 10.29 -14.29
N GLN A 262 5.05 10.37 -15.48
CA GLN A 262 5.47 9.18 -16.23
C GLN A 262 6.50 8.33 -15.49
N ASN A 263 7.39 8.97 -14.73
CA ASN A 263 8.64 8.33 -14.37
C ASN A 263 9.09 8.50 -12.91
N ILE A 264 8.26 9.06 -12.03
CA ILE A 264 8.50 9.03 -10.58
C ILE A 264 7.52 8.10 -9.89
N ALA A 265 8.03 7.16 -9.09
CA ALA A 265 7.26 6.36 -8.14
C ALA A 265 7.60 6.78 -6.70
N VAL A 266 6.58 7.01 -5.87
CA VAL A 266 6.73 7.29 -4.43
C VAL A 266 6.23 6.08 -3.67
N THR A 267 7.11 5.29 -3.07
CA THR A 267 6.75 4.06 -2.34
C THR A 267 7.02 4.20 -0.85
N GLY A 268 6.15 3.63 -0.01
CA GLY A 268 6.38 3.53 1.44
C GLY A 268 7.06 2.22 1.82
N THR A 269 7.94 2.24 2.83
CA THR A 269 8.37 1.01 3.53
C THR A 269 7.26 0.39 4.35
N HIS A 270 6.11 1.05 4.44
CA HIS A 270 4.96 0.62 5.21
C HIS A 270 5.27 0.52 6.71
N SER A 271 6.05 1.48 7.23
CA SER A 271 6.26 1.67 8.68
C SER A 271 4.98 2.24 9.32
N HIS A 272 4.53 1.60 10.40
CA HIS A 272 3.40 2.05 11.24
C HIS A 272 3.86 2.88 12.45
N SER A 273 5.13 3.32 12.45
CA SER A 273 5.75 4.09 13.54
C SER A 273 6.29 5.45 13.08
N GLY A 274 5.69 6.02 12.04
CA GLY A 274 5.96 7.39 11.59
C GLY A 274 4.79 8.34 11.89
N PRO A 275 5.05 9.66 12.00
CA PRO A 275 3.97 10.64 12.19
C PRO A 275 3.00 10.63 11.01
N GLY A 276 1.70 10.72 11.33
CA GLY A 276 0.64 10.76 10.34
C GLY A 276 0.24 12.17 9.91
N ALA A 277 -1.04 12.29 9.50
CA ALA A 277 -1.68 13.54 9.09
C ALA A 277 -1.13 14.20 7.80
N TRP A 278 -0.82 13.43 6.77
CA TRP A 278 -0.32 13.97 5.48
C TRP A 278 -1.02 13.38 4.24
N LEU A 279 -1.97 12.48 4.44
CA LEU A 279 -2.68 11.78 3.36
C LEU A 279 -3.70 12.69 2.66
N ASN A 280 -3.94 12.46 1.38
CA ASN A 280 -4.82 13.29 0.55
C ASN A 280 -6.32 13.08 0.80
N TYR A 281 -6.73 11.87 1.19
CA TYR A 281 -8.14 11.50 1.31
C TYR A 281 -8.60 11.45 2.77
N LEU A 282 -9.90 11.66 3.02
CA LEU A 282 -10.42 11.88 4.38
C LEU A 282 -10.34 10.66 5.30
N ILE A 283 -10.67 9.46 4.84
CA ILE A 283 -10.77 8.26 5.72
C ILE A 283 -9.52 8.09 6.61
N PRO A 284 -8.30 8.04 6.05
CA PRO A 284 -7.12 7.83 6.88
C PRO A 284 -6.69 9.10 7.65
N GLN A 285 -7.26 10.27 7.36
CA GLN A 285 -7.07 11.47 8.19
C GLN A 285 -7.89 11.43 9.49
N ILE A 286 -8.97 10.64 9.57
CA ILE A 286 -9.85 10.60 10.76
C ILE A 286 -9.07 10.18 12.00
N SER A 287 -8.30 9.09 11.92
CA SER A 287 -7.49 8.59 13.04
C SER A 287 -6.38 9.55 13.45
N THR A 288 -5.91 10.38 12.52
CA THR A 288 -4.82 11.35 12.74
C THR A 288 -5.32 12.77 13.03
N LYS A 289 -6.63 12.94 13.20
CA LYS A 289 -7.29 14.22 13.52
C LYS A 289 -7.13 15.28 12.41
N GLY A 290 -6.92 14.86 11.18
CA GLY A 290 -6.88 15.73 10.00
C GLY A 290 -5.51 15.78 9.31
N PHE A 291 -5.16 16.95 8.79
CA PHE A 291 -3.94 17.19 8.02
C PHE A 291 -2.99 18.17 8.74
N ASP A 292 -1.73 17.76 8.90
CA ASP A 292 -0.64 18.56 9.46
C ASP A 292 0.34 18.95 8.35
N LYS A 293 0.46 20.26 8.11
CA LYS A 293 1.32 20.80 7.06
C LYS A 293 2.81 20.54 7.32
N GLN A 294 3.22 20.40 8.58
CA GLN A 294 4.62 20.16 8.92
C GLN A 294 5.01 18.71 8.60
N SER A 295 4.15 17.74 8.90
CA SER A 295 4.30 16.35 8.43
C SER A 295 4.40 16.28 6.92
N TYR A 296 3.43 16.88 6.21
CA TYR A 296 3.41 16.92 4.75
C TYR A 296 4.69 17.53 4.15
N GLN A 297 5.07 18.72 4.64
CA GLN A 297 6.19 19.46 4.06
C GLN A 297 7.53 18.76 4.32
N ALA A 298 7.71 18.11 5.49
CA ALA A 298 8.92 17.35 5.77
C ALA A 298 9.13 16.21 4.75
N ILE A 299 8.06 15.48 4.41
CA ILE A 299 8.11 14.40 3.43
C ILE A 299 8.39 14.95 2.02
N VAL A 300 7.71 16.03 1.62
CA VAL A 300 7.90 16.67 0.31
C VAL A 300 9.33 17.21 0.15
N ASP A 301 9.81 17.99 1.12
CA ASP A 301 11.15 18.60 1.07
C ASP A 301 12.25 17.55 1.09
N GLY A 302 12.14 16.54 1.96
CA GLY A 302 13.10 15.44 2.01
C GLY A 302 13.07 14.56 0.74
N GLY A 303 11.89 14.37 0.14
CA GLY A 303 11.75 13.70 -1.15
C GLY A 303 12.40 14.47 -2.29
N ILE A 304 12.18 15.78 -2.38
CA ILE A 304 12.84 16.67 -3.34
C ILE A 304 14.35 16.64 -3.14
N LEU A 305 14.82 16.71 -1.89
CA LEU A 305 16.24 16.66 -1.56
C LEU A 305 16.88 15.32 -1.95
N ALA A 306 16.20 14.20 -1.73
CA ALA A 306 16.67 12.88 -2.14
C ALA A 306 16.82 12.79 -3.67
N VAL A 307 15.81 13.23 -4.44
CA VAL A 307 15.88 13.26 -5.90
C VAL A 307 16.96 14.20 -6.38
N LYS A 308 17.08 15.39 -5.78
CA LYS A 308 18.12 16.37 -6.09
C LYS A 308 19.52 15.77 -5.92
N ARG A 309 19.80 15.16 -4.76
CA ARG A 309 21.09 14.50 -4.49
C ARG A 309 21.38 13.38 -5.49
N ALA A 310 20.36 12.59 -5.83
CA ALA A 310 20.50 11.54 -6.83
C ALA A 310 20.75 12.10 -8.24
N HIS A 311 20.07 13.19 -8.61
CA HIS A 311 20.26 13.86 -9.89
C HIS A 311 21.66 14.47 -10.01
N GLU A 312 22.11 15.18 -8.98
CA GLU A 312 23.43 15.83 -8.93
C GLU A 312 24.58 14.80 -8.91
N SER A 313 24.32 13.56 -8.49
CA SER A 313 25.26 12.45 -8.54
C SER A 313 25.18 11.60 -9.81
N LEU A 314 24.37 11.98 -10.81
CA LEU A 314 24.15 11.15 -12.00
C LEU A 314 25.44 10.93 -12.77
N GLY A 315 25.72 9.67 -13.09
CA GLY A 315 26.84 9.31 -13.95
C GLY A 315 26.71 7.91 -14.54
N PRO A 316 27.50 7.57 -15.56
CA PRO A 316 27.51 6.22 -16.12
C PRO A 316 27.89 5.17 -15.08
N GLY A 317 27.21 4.03 -15.12
CA GLY A 317 27.43 2.91 -14.21
C GLY A 317 26.76 1.63 -14.68
N TYR A 318 26.80 0.62 -13.82
CA TYR A 318 26.37 -0.73 -14.09
C TYR A 318 25.35 -1.18 -13.04
N LEU A 319 24.29 -1.82 -13.50
CA LEU A 319 23.32 -2.48 -12.64
C LEU A 319 23.59 -3.98 -12.62
N ARG A 320 23.49 -4.57 -11.43
CA ARG A 320 23.49 -6.02 -11.24
C ARG A 320 22.24 -6.46 -10.51
N THR A 321 21.71 -7.62 -10.87
CA THR A 321 20.51 -8.19 -10.26
C THR A 321 20.81 -9.52 -9.60
N GLY A 322 20.09 -9.82 -8.53
CA GLY A 322 20.21 -11.10 -7.83
C GLY A 322 19.05 -11.34 -6.88
N GLN A 323 18.94 -12.58 -6.41
CA GLN A 323 17.90 -12.98 -5.47
C GLN A 323 18.50 -13.86 -4.37
N THR A 324 17.94 -13.75 -3.17
CA THR A 324 18.27 -14.62 -2.04
C THR A 324 17.01 -14.86 -1.19
N LYS A 325 17.09 -15.76 -0.20
CA LYS A 325 15.97 -16.03 0.71
C LYS A 325 16.20 -15.39 2.07
N VAL A 326 15.13 -14.85 2.66
CA VAL A 326 15.10 -14.31 4.03
C VAL A 326 14.14 -15.17 4.84
N PHE A 327 14.70 -16.03 5.68
CA PHE A 327 13.93 -16.89 6.58
C PHE A 327 13.69 -16.20 7.93
N GLY A 328 12.62 -16.62 8.63
CA GLY A 328 12.29 -16.13 9.97
C GLY A 328 11.86 -14.66 10.06
N ALA A 329 11.74 -13.94 8.94
CA ALA A 329 11.39 -12.52 8.92
C ALA A 329 9.90 -12.24 8.67
N ASN A 330 9.15 -13.18 8.12
CA ASN A 330 7.72 -13.01 7.83
C ASN A 330 6.89 -14.30 8.01
N ILE A 331 5.61 -14.15 8.32
CA ILE A 331 4.56 -15.18 8.31
C ILE A 331 3.28 -14.65 7.64
N ASN A 332 2.36 -15.54 7.24
CA ASN A 332 1.06 -15.12 6.72
C ASN A 332 0.08 -14.84 7.87
N ARG A 333 -0.43 -13.62 8.00
CA ARG A 333 -1.39 -13.21 9.06
C ARG A 333 -2.85 -13.53 8.73
N SER A 334 -3.13 -13.95 7.51
CA SER A 334 -4.44 -14.33 6.99
C SER A 334 -4.39 -15.68 6.27
N LEU A 335 -3.68 -16.66 6.85
CA LEU A 335 -3.43 -17.96 6.25
C LEU A 335 -4.74 -18.67 5.82
N PHE A 336 -5.84 -18.52 6.58
CA PHE A 336 -7.15 -19.05 6.19
C PHE A 336 -7.63 -18.52 4.83
N ALA A 337 -7.43 -17.24 4.54
CA ALA A 337 -7.76 -16.65 3.25
C ALA A 337 -6.82 -17.14 2.14
N TYR A 338 -5.52 -17.24 2.42
CA TYR A 338 -4.55 -17.80 1.46
C TYR A 338 -4.93 -19.22 1.02
N LEU A 339 -5.42 -20.06 1.95
CA LEU A 339 -5.83 -21.44 1.66
C LEU A 339 -7.04 -21.55 0.71
N ALA A 340 -7.81 -20.47 0.52
CA ALA A 340 -8.91 -20.42 -0.43
C ALA A 340 -8.43 -20.37 -1.89
N ASN A 341 -7.18 -19.94 -2.15
CA ASN A 341 -6.60 -20.04 -3.48
C ASN A 341 -6.49 -21.52 -3.93
N PRO A 342 -6.60 -21.81 -5.24
CA PRO A 342 -6.57 -23.17 -5.78
C PRO A 342 -5.38 -23.99 -5.27
N ALA A 343 -5.64 -25.25 -4.90
CA ALA A 343 -4.64 -26.10 -4.25
C ALA A 343 -3.44 -26.37 -5.17
N GLU A 344 -3.70 -26.54 -6.46
CA GLU A 344 -2.71 -26.72 -7.52
C GLU A 344 -1.83 -25.50 -7.73
N GLU A 345 -2.36 -24.29 -7.52
CA GLU A 345 -1.58 -23.05 -7.58
C GLU A 345 -0.68 -22.93 -6.35
N ARG A 346 -1.23 -23.17 -5.15
CA ARG A 346 -0.47 -23.13 -3.89
C ARG A 346 0.67 -24.16 -3.86
N ALA A 347 0.46 -25.33 -4.45
CA ALA A 347 1.45 -26.40 -4.50
C ALA A 347 2.74 -26.01 -5.24
N LYS A 348 2.68 -25.02 -6.16
CA LYS A 348 3.86 -24.52 -6.89
C LYS A 348 4.89 -23.84 -5.98
N TYR A 349 4.44 -23.30 -4.85
CA TYR A 349 5.27 -22.48 -3.96
C TYR A 349 5.64 -23.19 -2.65
N ASN A 350 5.10 -24.37 -2.39
CA ASN A 350 5.43 -25.16 -1.21
C ASN A 350 6.70 -25.98 -1.47
N VAL A 351 7.84 -25.49 -0.96
CA VAL A 351 9.16 -26.09 -1.19
C VAL A 351 9.62 -26.90 0.02
N SER A 352 9.32 -26.44 1.24
CA SER A 352 9.71 -27.10 2.49
C SER A 352 8.83 -26.67 3.66
N SER A 353 9.06 -27.19 4.86
CA SER A 353 8.34 -26.75 6.07
C SER A 353 8.67 -25.30 6.48
N GLU A 354 9.83 -24.77 6.08
CA GLU A 354 10.26 -23.39 6.39
C GLU A 354 9.88 -22.41 5.24
N ASP A 355 9.68 -22.95 4.04
CA ASP A 355 9.20 -22.26 2.84
C ASP A 355 7.93 -22.97 2.34
N ASP A 356 6.86 -22.85 3.12
CA ASP A 356 5.57 -23.52 2.88
C ASP A 356 4.74 -22.85 1.77
N GLY A 357 5.27 -21.78 1.18
CA GLY A 357 4.66 -20.98 0.13
C GLY A 357 3.59 -20.00 0.61
N SER A 358 3.24 -19.96 1.90
CA SER A 358 2.20 -19.04 2.42
C SER A 358 2.60 -17.56 2.38
N VAL A 359 3.90 -17.28 2.34
CA VAL A 359 4.49 -15.96 2.08
C VAL A 359 5.70 -16.12 1.17
N GLU A 360 6.10 -15.07 0.45
CA GLU A 360 7.36 -15.11 -0.28
C GLU A 360 8.55 -14.91 0.66
N LYS A 361 9.58 -15.75 0.47
CA LYS A 361 10.87 -15.65 1.17
C LYS A 361 11.93 -14.93 0.35
N ASP A 362 11.65 -14.65 -0.92
CA ASP A 362 12.65 -14.12 -1.84
C ASP A 362 12.84 -12.61 -1.66
N LEU A 363 14.09 -12.20 -1.46
CA LEU A 363 14.55 -10.83 -1.55
C LEU A 363 15.27 -10.65 -2.90
N THR A 364 14.70 -9.82 -3.76
CA THR A 364 15.28 -9.45 -5.06
C THR A 364 16.01 -8.12 -4.94
N MET A 365 17.18 -7.98 -5.58
CA MET A 365 18.06 -6.81 -5.46
C MET A 365 18.49 -6.28 -6.82
N LEU A 366 18.56 -4.95 -6.93
CA LEU A 366 19.40 -4.22 -7.90
C LEU A 366 20.56 -3.55 -7.17
N ALA A 367 21.80 -3.83 -7.57
CA ALA A 367 23.01 -3.20 -7.06
C ALA A 367 23.53 -2.16 -8.07
N PHE A 368 23.84 -0.96 -7.57
CA PHE A 368 24.26 0.21 -8.33
C PHE A 368 25.75 0.43 -8.14
N GLN A 369 26.52 0.41 -9.22
CA GLN A 369 27.95 0.68 -9.20
C GLN A 369 28.29 1.69 -10.29
N SER A 370 29.06 2.72 -9.95
CA SER A 370 29.56 3.67 -10.94
C SER A 370 30.52 2.99 -11.93
N LYS A 371 30.73 3.61 -13.09
CA LYS A 371 31.73 3.14 -14.07
C LYS A 371 33.15 3.06 -13.51
N ALA A 372 33.46 3.92 -12.53
CA ALA A 372 34.74 3.94 -11.82
C ALA A 372 34.86 2.85 -10.72
N GLY A 373 33.85 2.02 -10.51
CA GLY A 373 33.86 0.97 -9.49
C GLY A 373 33.46 1.41 -8.08
N LYS A 374 33.07 2.68 -7.87
CA LYS A 374 32.45 3.12 -6.60
C LYS A 374 31.08 2.48 -6.47
N ASP A 375 30.85 1.80 -5.37
CA ASP A 375 29.56 1.27 -4.95
C ASP A 375 28.63 2.43 -4.55
N LEU A 376 27.49 2.55 -5.24
CA LEU A 376 26.55 3.66 -5.05
C LEU A 376 25.44 3.29 -4.08
N GLY A 377 24.85 2.11 -4.25
CA GLY A 377 23.72 1.70 -3.44
C GLY A 377 23.10 0.38 -3.86
N VAL A 378 22.09 -0.05 -3.12
CA VAL A 378 21.24 -1.19 -3.48
C VAL A 378 19.77 -0.84 -3.34
N LEU A 379 18.94 -1.41 -4.20
CA LEU A 379 17.48 -1.34 -4.15
C LEU A 379 16.94 -2.76 -4.05
N THR A 380 16.15 -3.06 -3.01
CA THR A 380 15.67 -4.42 -2.71
C THR A 380 14.15 -4.47 -2.57
N TRP A 381 13.56 -5.63 -2.86
CA TRP A 381 12.13 -5.92 -2.66
C TRP A 381 11.99 -7.19 -1.83
N PHE A 382 11.30 -7.10 -0.69
CA PHE A 382 10.99 -8.24 0.18
C PHE A 382 9.70 -7.97 0.96
N PRO A 383 8.72 -8.89 1.00
CA PRO A 383 7.44 -8.63 1.64
C PRO A 383 7.47 -8.93 3.14
N VAL A 384 7.50 -7.87 3.96
CA VAL A 384 7.29 -7.96 5.41
C VAL A 384 6.73 -6.63 5.90
N HIS A 385 5.57 -6.65 6.53
CA HIS A 385 4.91 -5.45 7.05
C HIS A 385 5.81 -4.67 8.03
N GLY A 386 5.76 -3.33 8.01
CA GLY A 386 6.47 -2.46 8.96
C GLY A 386 5.70 -2.30 10.28
N THR A 387 5.36 -3.42 10.91
CA THR A 387 4.57 -3.53 12.17
C THR A 387 5.30 -4.35 13.22
N SER A 388 6.63 -4.31 13.23
CA SER A 388 7.40 -4.94 14.31
C SER A 388 7.34 -4.11 15.59
N MET A 389 7.34 -2.78 15.46
CA MET A 389 6.97 -1.87 16.53
C MET A 389 5.46 -1.94 16.72
N LEU A 390 5.01 -2.27 17.92
CA LEU A 390 3.60 -2.52 18.22
C LEU A 390 2.78 -1.23 18.26
N GLY A 391 1.45 -1.33 18.21
CA GLY A 391 0.54 -0.16 18.22
C GLY A 391 0.50 0.64 19.53
N ASN A 392 1.21 0.19 20.57
CA ASN A 392 1.48 0.96 21.79
C ASN A 392 2.85 1.67 21.79
N ASN A 393 3.65 1.54 20.73
CA ASN A 393 4.86 2.33 20.53
C ASN A 393 4.53 3.80 20.26
N THR A 394 5.28 4.70 20.90
CA THR A 394 5.15 6.15 20.75
C THR A 394 6.41 6.84 20.24
N LEU A 395 7.46 6.09 19.87
CA LEU A 395 8.70 6.64 19.34
C LEU A 395 8.77 6.49 17.81
N VAL A 396 9.11 7.58 17.12
CA VAL A 396 9.24 7.58 15.66
C VAL A 396 10.40 6.68 15.22
N THR A 397 10.14 5.83 14.22
CA THR A 397 11.13 4.93 13.62
C THR A 397 10.71 4.41 12.24
N GLY A 398 11.68 4.05 11.39
CA GLY A 398 11.45 3.43 10.08
C GLY A 398 11.08 1.94 10.14
N ASP A 399 10.81 1.41 11.34
CA ASP A 399 10.50 0.00 11.62
C ASP A 399 11.59 -0.94 11.06
N ASN A 400 11.26 -2.20 10.78
CA ASN A 400 12.24 -3.23 10.44
C ASN A 400 12.99 -2.93 9.12
N LYS A 401 12.35 -2.29 8.13
CA LYS A 401 13.00 -1.88 6.88
C LYS A 401 13.92 -0.69 7.06
N GLY A 402 13.54 0.27 7.90
CA GLY A 402 14.42 1.38 8.31
C GLY A 402 15.66 0.89 9.05
N VAL A 403 15.52 -0.13 9.91
CA VAL A 403 16.66 -0.82 10.54
C VAL A 403 17.55 -1.48 9.49
N ALA A 404 16.97 -2.26 8.57
CA ALA A 404 17.73 -2.96 7.54
C ALA A 404 18.55 -2.01 6.68
N ALA A 405 17.94 -0.90 6.25
CA ALA A 405 18.61 0.16 5.50
C ALA A 405 19.75 0.80 6.30
N TYR A 406 19.49 1.20 7.54
CA TYR A 406 20.49 1.79 8.43
C TYR A 406 21.70 0.86 8.65
N LEU A 407 21.46 -0.43 8.91
CA LEU A 407 22.54 -1.41 9.12
C LEU A 407 23.40 -1.58 7.86
N LEU A 408 22.78 -1.66 6.69
CA LEU A 408 23.52 -1.80 5.43
C LEU A 408 24.34 -0.54 5.11
N GLU A 409 23.72 0.63 5.19
CA GLU A 409 24.38 1.92 4.99
C GLU A 409 25.58 2.10 5.93
N LYS A 410 25.40 1.76 7.22
CA LYS A 410 26.48 1.86 8.22
C LYS A 410 27.60 0.84 7.99
N SER A 411 27.28 -0.36 7.49
CA SER A 411 28.27 -1.39 7.20
C SER A 411 29.18 -1.06 6.01
N VAL A 412 28.67 -0.35 5.01
CA VAL A 412 29.43 0.06 3.82
C VAL A 412 30.08 1.44 4.02
N GLY A 413 29.34 2.38 4.62
CA GLY A 413 29.79 3.75 4.89
C GLY A 413 29.75 4.68 3.67
N GLY A 414 30.24 5.91 3.87
CA GLY A 414 30.25 6.94 2.82
C GLY A 414 28.86 7.38 2.37
N ASP A 415 28.71 7.66 1.08
CA ASP A 415 27.44 8.10 0.47
C ASP A 415 26.55 6.94 -0.01
N PHE A 416 26.82 5.71 0.44
CA PHE A 416 26.07 4.54 0.01
C PHE A 416 24.60 4.63 0.44
N VAL A 417 23.66 4.31 -0.46
CA VAL A 417 22.22 4.33 -0.20
C VAL A 417 21.62 2.94 -0.26
N ALA A 418 20.95 2.50 0.81
CA ALA A 418 20.31 1.18 0.87
C ALA A 418 18.79 1.28 0.92
N GLY A 419 18.14 0.88 -0.18
CA GLY A 419 16.68 0.87 -0.32
C GLY A 419 16.09 -0.50 0.00
N PHE A 420 15.23 -0.55 1.00
CA PHE A 420 14.40 -1.73 1.31
C PHE A 420 12.94 -1.43 0.97
N SER A 421 12.55 -1.72 -0.26
CA SER A 421 11.16 -1.62 -0.69
C SER A 421 10.33 -2.74 -0.08
N GLN A 422 9.04 -2.46 0.09
CA GLN A 422 8.05 -3.53 0.19
C GLN A 422 7.89 -4.25 -1.15
N ALA A 423 7.38 -5.48 -1.05
CA ALA A 423 6.87 -6.23 -2.19
C ALA A 423 5.34 -6.41 -2.07
N ASN A 424 4.83 -7.60 -2.34
CA ASN A 424 3.45 -8.02 -2.06
C ASN A 424 3.24 -8.27 -0.55
N VAL A 425 3.06 -7.18 0.19
CA VAL A 425 3.09 -7.16 1.66
C VAL A 425 1.75 -7.44 2.35
N GLY A 426 0.64 -7.49 1.61
CA GLY A 426 -0.71 -7.31 2.17
C GLY A 426 -1.13 -8.32 3.26
N ASP A 427 -0.68 -9.56 3.18
CA ASP A 427 -0.99 -10.61 4.17
C ASP A 427 0.25 -11.11 4.91
N THR A 428 1.36 -10.38 4.83
CA THR A 428 2.60 -10.71 5.54
C THR A 428 2.68 -9.98 6.87
N SER A 429 3.30 -10.61 7.88
CA SER A 429 3.53 -10.03 9.20
C SER A 429 4.94 -10.33 9.70
N PRO A 430 5.62 -9.39 10.39
CA PRO A 430 6.91 -9.63 11.04
C PRO A 430 6.78 -10.39 12.37
N ASN A 431 5.56 -10.60 12.87
CA ASN A 431 5.28 -11.22 14.15
C ASN A 431 5.29 -12.75 14.05
N VAL A 432 6.49 -13.28 13.79
CA VAL A 432 6.74 -14.65 13.29
C VAL A 432 6.44 -15.79 14.25
N LEU A 433 6.10 -15.52 15.52
CA LEU A 433 5.70 -16.55 16.49
C LEU A 433 4.17 -16.81 16.48
N GLY A 434 3.45 -16.21 15.55
CA GLY A 434 2.01 -16.39 15.36
C GLY A 434 1.16 -15.52 16.30
N ALA A 435 -0.16 -15.66 16.18
CA ALA A 435 -1.13 -14.87 16.93
C ALA A 435 -1.66 -15.61 18.16
N TRP A 436 -1.65 -14.95 19.30
CA TRP A 436 -1.98 -15.52 20.61
C TRP A 436 -2.83 -14.57 21.44
N CYS A 437 -3.63 -15.16 22.32
CA CYS A 437 -4.45 -14.42 23.28
C CYS A 437 -3.62 -13.90 24.45
N GLU A 438 -3.74 -12.59 24.69
CA GLU A 438 -3.11 -11.85 25.80
C GLU A 438 -4.04 -11.68 27.01
N ASP A 439 -5.09 -12.51 27.08
CA ASP A 439 -6.04 -12.64 28.20
C ASP A 439 -5.52 -13.48 29.39
N GLY A 440 -4.25 -13.91 29.33
CA GLY A 440 -3.62 -14.80 30.30
C GLY A 440 -3.82 -16.30 30.03
N SER A 441 -4.67 -16.69 29.07
CA SER A 441 -4.86 -18.09 28.66
C SER A 441 -3.65 -18.66 27.92
N ASN A 442 -2.91 -17.78 27.23
CA ASN A 442 -1.84 -18.14 26.31
C ASN A 442 -2.26 -19.19 25.27
N GLN A 443 -3.51 -19.11 24.81
CA GLN A 443 -4.02 -19.91 23.70
C GLN A 443 -3.76 -19.21 22.36
N GLN A 444 -3.60 -20.00 21.30
CA GLN A 444 -3.50 -19.46 19.95
C GLN A 444 -4.87 -18.89 19.55
N CYS A 445 -4.88 -17.76 18.85
CA CYS A 445 -6.13 -17.19 18.36
C CYS A 445 -6.85 -18.15 17.40
N SER A 446 -8.16 -18.00 17.26
CA SER A 446 -8.94 -18.75 16.29
C SER A 446 -8.40 -18.56 14.87
N PHE A 447 -8.24 -19.64 14.11
CA PHE A 447 -7.66 -19.62 12.78
C PHE A 447 -8.44 -18.76 11.76
N GLU A 448 -9.77 -18.83 11.81
CA GLU A 448 -10.64 -18.22 10.80
C GLU A 448 -10.93 -16.75 11.08
N LYS A 449 -11.08 -16.37 12.36
CA LYS A 449 -11.58 -15.05 12.77
C LYS A 449 -10.60 -14.18 13.54
N SER A 450 -9.45 -14.73 13.94
CA SER A 450 -8.47 -14.06 14.82
C SER A 450 -9.07 -13.52 16.12
N VAL A 451 -9.86 -14.34 16.81
CA VAL A 451 -10.45 -14.02 18.10
C VAL A 451 -9.94 -14.95 19.21
N CYS A 452 -10.12 -14.51 20.45
CA CYS A 452 -9.89 -15.29 21.65
C CYS A 452 -11.11 -16.09 22.08
N SER A 453 -11.00 -16.82 23.20
CA SER A 453 -12.04 -17.74 23.68
C SER A 453 -13.37 -17.06 24.03
N ASP A 454 -13.34 -15.74 24.28
CA ASP A 454 -14.48 -14.88 24.51
C ASP A 454 -15.15 -14.39 23.20
N GLY A 455 -14.60 -14.75 22.04
CA GLY A 455 -15.08 -14.33 20.73
C GLY A 455 -14.60 -12.95 20.29
N LYS A 456 -13.70 -12.31 21.03
CA LYS A 456 -13.22 -10.94 20.77
C LYS A 456 -11.82 -10.90 20.16
N SER A 457 -11.52 -9.88 19.36
CA SER A 457 -10.23 -9.75 18.66
C SER A 457 -9.20 -8.91 19.43
N GLU A 458 -9.64 -8.07 20.36
CA GLU A 458 -8.83 -7.05 21.05
C GLU A 458 -7.62 -7.62 21.80
N GLN A 459 -7.68 -8.89 22.21
CA GLN A 459 -6.59 -9.58 22.91
C GLN A 459 -5.80 -10.53 22.01
N CYS A 460 -6.15 -10.62 20.71
CA CYS A 460 -5.46 -11.48 19.76
C CYS A 460 -4.30 -10.73 19.08
N HIS A 461 -3.09 -10.93 19.59
CA HIS A 461 -1.89 -10.25 19.10
C HIS A 461 -0.87 -11.22 18.50
N GLY A 462 -0.29 -10.81 17.37
CA GLY A 462 0.90 -11.40 16.77
C GLY A 462 2.10 -11.20 17.68
N ARG A 463 2.94 -12.24 17.82
CA ARG A 463 4.15 -12.19 18.64
C ARG A 463 5.40 -12.14 17.79
N GLY A 464 6.19 -11.07 17.93
CA GLY A 464 7.55 -10.99 17.38
C GLY A 464 8.55 -11.92 18.10
N PRO A 465 9.77 -12.10 17.56
CA PRO A 465 10.80 -12.98 18.12
C PRO A 465 11.14 -12.69 19.59
N PHE A 466 10.97 -11.44 20.01
CA PHE A 466 11.29 -10.95 21.35
C PHE A 466 10.06 -10.40 22.09
N PHE A 467 8.86 -10.96 21.85
CA PHE A 467 7.59 -10.48 22.43
C PHE A 467 7.54 -10.37 23.98
N ARG A 468 8.47 -11.01 24.69
CA ARG A 468 8.55 -10.95 26.16
C ARG A 468 9.29 -9.70 26.67
N GLU A 469 10.04 -9.04 25.79
CA GLU A 469 10.70 -7.78 26.12
C GLU A 469 9.66 -6.68 26.22
N LYS A 470 9.77 -5.87 27.27
CA LYS A 470 8.84 -4.76 27.54
C LYS A 470 9.33 -3.48 26.88
N ASP A 471 9.46 -3.52 25.56
CA ASP A 471 10.06 -2.46 24.74
C ASP A 471 9.18 -2.05 23.55
N ASN A 472 7.89 -2.38 23.61
CA ASN A 472 6.89 -2.10 22.57
C ASN A 472 7.28 -2.66 21.18
N GLY A 473 8.02 -3.77 21.16
CA GLY A 473 8.44 -4.45 19.93
C GLY A 473 9.79 -4.02 19.39
N ALA A 474 10.52 -3.11 20.05
CA ALA A 474 11.79 -2.56 19.55
C ALA A 474 12.84 -3.62 19.25
N LYS A 475 13.06 -4.60 20.14
CA LYS A 475 14.04 -5.68 19.90
C LYS A 475 13.58 -6.64 18.81
N SER A 476 12.28 -6.92 18.71
CA SER A 476 11.70 -7.70 17.60
C SER A 476 11.93 -6.96 16.28
N CYS A 477 11.67 -5.66 16.24
CA CYS A 477 11.89 -4.79 15.08
C CYS A 477 13.35 -4.79 14.64
N TYR A 478 14.28 -4.63 15.57
CA TYR A 478 15.70 -4.68 15.26
C TYR A 478 16.10 -6.03 14.66
N GLU A 479 15.60 -7.14 15.21
CA GLU A 479 15.91 -8.48 14.72
C GLU A 479 15.37 -8.75 13.31
N ILE A 480 14.10 -8.40 13.05
CA ILE A 480 13.51 -8.57 11.71
C ILE A 480 14.25 -7.70 10.68
N GLY A 481 14.68 -6.49 11.07
CA GLY A 481 15.53 -5.65 10.23
C GLY A 481 16.93 -6.25 10.01
N ARG A 482 17.53 -6.82 11.06
CA ARG A 482 18.84 -7.50 10.99
C ARG A 482 18.83 -8.70 10.05
N LEU A 483 17.76 -9.50 10.04
CA LEU A 483 17.60 -10.64 9.13
C LEU A 483 17.55 -10.19 7.66
N GLN A 484 16.78 -9.13 7.36
CA GLN A 484 16.75 -8.52 6.03
C GLN A 484 18.12 -7.96 5.62
N TYR A 485 18.76 -7.19 6.51
CA TYR A 485 20.10 -6.66 6.30
C TYR A 485 21.11 -7.76 6.00
N GLN A 486 21.13 -8.83 6.80
CA GLN A 486 22.11 -9.89 6.67
C GLN A 486 22.00 -10.57 5.30
N ALA A 487 20.78 -10.95 4.89
CA ALA A 487 20.55 -11.56 3.59
C ALA A 487 20.93 -10.61 2.44
N ALA A 488 20.57 -9.32 2.55
CA ALA A 488 20.94 -8.32 1.55
C ALA A 488 22.46 -8.09 1.48
N ALA A 489 23.16 -8.00 2.61
CA ALA A 489 24.61 -7.82 2.66
C ALA A 489 25.35 -9.03 2.06
N GLU A 490 24.88 -10.25 2.34
CA GLU A 490 25.41 -11.48 1.77
C GLU A 490 25.18 -11.56 0.26
N LEU A 491 23.97 -11.23 -0.22
CA LEU A 491 23.68 -11.18 -1.65
C LEU A 491 24.51 -10.11 -2.36
N TYR A 492 24.54 -8.89 -1.79
CA TYR A 492 25.33 -7.78 -2.30
C TYR A 492 26.80 -8.15 -2.46
N SER A 493 27.40 -8.75 -1.44
CA SER A 493 28.80 -9.20 -1.47
C SER A 493 29.06 -10.26 -2.55
N LYS A 494 28.06 -11.10 -2.87
CA LYS A 494 28.17 -12.11 -3.93
C LYS A 494 28.09 -11.51 -5.33
N ILE A 495 27.20 -10.53 -5.54
CA ILE A 495 26.93 -10.02 -6.89
C ILE A 495 27.77 -8.80 -7.27
N LYS A 496 28.23 -7.97 -6.31
CA LYS A 496 28.90 -6.70 -6.62
C LYS A 496 30.16 -6.83 -7.49
N ASP A 497 30.87 -7.95 -7.34
CA ASP A 497 32.09 -8.28 -8.08
C ASP A 497 31.88 -9.40 -9.13
N GLY A 498 30.63 -9.82 -9.33
CA GLY A 498 30.25 -10.89 -10.27
C GLY A 498 29.71 -10.38 -11.61
N ASP A 499 29.34 -11.33 -12.47
CA ASP A 499 28.82 -11.10 -13.83
C ASP A 499 27.28 -11.02 -13.92
N SER A 500 26.59 -10.83 -12.78
CA SER A 500 25.13 -10.76 -12.70
C SER A 500 24.56 -9.43 -13.20
N TYR A 501 25.06 -8.92 -14.32
CA TYR A 501 24.62 -7.64 -14.90
C TYR A 501 23.18 -7.71 -15.41
N VAL A 502 22.48 -6.58 -15.29
CA VAL A 502 21.22 -6.40 -16.02
C VAL A 502 21.54 -6.31 -17.52
N VAL A 503 21.05 -7.30 -18.26
CA VAL A 503 21.07 -7.43 -19.72
C VAL A 503 20.03 -6.55 -20.46
N GLY A 504 20.44 -5.91 -21.55
CA GLY A 504 19.60 -5.02 -22.36
C GLY A 504 19.67 -3.56 -21.89
N SER A 505 19.92 -2.63 -22.80
CA SER A 505 20.21 -1.22 -22.46
C SER A 505 18.96 -0.38 -22.18
N SER A 506 17.78 -0.84 -22.61
CA SER A 506 16.58 0.00 -22.64
C SER A 506 16.09 0.35 -21.24
N VAL A 507 15.87 1.64 -20.99
CA VAL A 507 15.15 2.13 -19.80
C VAL A 507 13.81 2.71 -20.25
N LYS A 508 12.71 2.28 -19.65
CA LYS A 508 11.37 2.77 -20.00
C LYS A 508 10.49 2.93 -18.77
N SER A 509 9.50 3.80 -18.90
CA SER A 509 8.46 3.99 -17.89
C SER A 509 7.15 4.39 -18.57
N TYR A 510 6.04 4.05 -17.93
CA TYR A 510 4.75 4.62 -18.26
C TYR A 510 3.97 4.92 -16.99
N HIS A 511 3.05 5.87 -17.09
CA HIS A 511 2.03 6.13 -16.09
C HIS A 511 0.73 6.60 -16.73
N THR A 512 -0.38 6.13 -16.16
CA THR A 512 -1.71 6.66 -16.43
C THR A 512 -2.55 6.62 -15.15
N PHE A 513 -3.56 7.47 -15.06
CA PHE A 513 -4.62 7.35 -14.07
C PHE A 513 -5.78 6.54 -14.61
N ASN A 514 -6.36 5.69 -13.77
CA ASN A 514 -7.59 4.99 -14.09
C ASN A 514 -8.66 5.29 -13.03
N ASP A 515 -9.89 5.54 -13.46
CA ASP A 515 -11.04 5.54 -12.56
C ASP A 515 -11.52 4.11 -12.35
N MET A 516 -11.32 3.59 -11.15
CA MET A 516 -11.72 2.24 -10.74
C MET A 516 -13.20 2.13 -10.42
N SER A 517 -13.96 3.24 -10.41
CA SER A 517 -15.41 3.16 -10.21
C SER A 517 -16.09 2.67 -11.48
N ASN A 518 -16.73 1.49 -11.41
CA ASN A 518 -17.45 0.89 -12.53
C ASN A 518 -16.57 0.62 -13.78
N PHE A 519 -15.26 0.40 -13.60
CA PHE A 519 -14.37 0.13 -14.72
C PHE A 519 -14.61 -1.28 -15.26
N LYS A 520 -15.04 -1.34 -16.53
CA LYS A 520 -15.39 -2.57 -17.26
C LYS A 520 -14.22 -3.08 -18.08
N PHE A 521 -13.91 -4.35 -17.95
CA PHE A 521 -12.81 -4.98 -18.67
C PHE A 521 -13.05 -6.48 -18.86
N PRO A 522 -12.46 -7.09 -19.90
CA PRO A 522 -12.52 -8.54 -20.10
C PRO A 522 -11.54 -9.26 -19.16
N LEU A 523 -12.00 -10.36 -18.56
CA LEU A 523 -11.13 -11.38 -17.97
C LEU A 523 -10.42 -12.17 -19.07
N ALA A 524 -9.41 -12.94 -18.66
CA ALA A 524 -8.69 -13.90 -19.50
C ALA A 524 -9.58 -14.86 -20.30
N ASN A 525 -10.75 -15.23 -19.78
CA ASN A 525 -11.70 -16.12 -20.44
C ASN A 525 -12.69 -15.37 -21.38
N GLY A 526 -12.49 -14.07 -21.61
CA GLY A 526 -13.35 -13.22 -22.42
C GLY A 526 -14.60 -12.68 -21.71
N THR A 527 -14.89 -13.12 -20.48
CA THR A 527 -16.03 -12.60 -19.69
C THR A 527 -15.77 -11.15 -19.31
N THR A 528 -16.68 -10.25 -19.66
CA THR A 528 -16.58 -8.86 -19.21
C THR A 528 -17.07 -8.75 -17.78
N VAL A 529 -16.23 -8.19 -16.92
CA VAL A 529 -16.52 -7.89 -15.52
C VAL A 529 -16.33 -6.41 -15.25
N GLU A 530 -16.71 -5.96 -14.06
CA GLU A 530 -16.51 -4.59 -13.62
C GLU A 530 -15.98 -4.51 -12.19
N THR A 531 -15.30 -3.41 -11.90
CA THR A 531 -14.93 -2.98 -10.55
C THR A 531 -16.02 -2.11 -9.94
N CYS A 532 -15.96 -1.91 -8.63
CA CYS A 532 -16.95 -1.15 -7.89
C CYS A 532 -16.39 0.20 -7.42
N PRO A 533 -17.25 1.22 -7.21
CA PRO A 533 -16.89 2.35 -6.35
C PRO A 533 -16.34 1.85 -5.01
N ALA A 534 -15.31 2.51 -4.48
CA ALA A 534 -14.61 2.05 -3.28
C ALA A 534 -15.55 1.80 -2.08
N ALA A 535 -15.39 0.67 -1.40
CA ALA A 535 -16.08 0.39 -0.14
C ALA A 535 -15.25 -0.49 0.80
N LEU A 536 -15.44 -0.29 2.10
CA LEU A 536 -14.80 -1.05 3.16
C LEU A 536 -15.82 -1.99 3.82
N GLY A 537 -15.42 -3.24 4.04
CA GLY A 537 -16.26 -4.26 4.67
C GLY A 537 -16.23 -4.21 6.20
N TYR A 538 -17.06 -5.01 6.87
CA TYR A 538 -17.09 -5.09 8.34
C TYR A 538 -15.72 -5.45 8.94
N SER A 539 -15.04 -6.45 8.38
CA SER A 539 -13.73 -6.89 8.86
C SER A 539 -12.60 -5.84 8.72
N PHE A 540 -12.81 -4.72 8.01
CA PHE A 540 -11.87 -3.59 8.05
C PHE A 540 -11.76 -3.04 9.48
N ALA A 541 -12.88 -2.95 10.20
CA ALA A 541 -12.88 -2.44 11.57
C ALA A 541 -12.30 -3.44 12.59
N ALA A 542 -12.11 -4.70 12.21
CA ALA A 542 -11.50 -5.73 13.07
C ALA A 542 -9.98 -5.58 13.21
N GLY A 543 -9.33 -4.80 12.35
CA GLY A 543 -7.88 -4.75 12.27
C GLY A 543 -7.27 -6.11 11.96
N THR A 544 -6.01 -6.30 12.35
CA THR A 544 -5.30 -7.57 12.14
C THR A 544 -4.71 -8.09 13.44
N THR A 545 -4.03 -9.23 13.39
CA THR A 545 -3.25 -9.69 14.54
C THR A 545 -2.02 -8.82 14.80
N ASP A 546 -1.56 -8.02 13.83
CA ASP A 546 -0.45 -7.07 14.06
C ASP A 546 -0.88 -5.89 14.94
N TRP A 547 -2.16 -5.52 14.86
CA TRP A 547 -2.87 -4.73 15.87
C TRP A 547 -4.38 -4.84 15.62
N PRO A 548 -5.17 -5.33 16.60
CA PRO A 548 -6.60 -5.50 16.45
C PRO A 548 -7.28 -4.13 16.42
N GLY A 549 -8.40 -4.09 15.72
CA GLY A 549 -9.31 -2.97 15.74
C GLY A 549 -10.11 -2.90 17.04
N LEU A 550 -10.94 -1.86 17.16
CA LEU A 550 -11.77 -1.61 18.33
C LEU A 550 -13.21 -2.09 18.10
N PHE A 551 -13.95 -2.31 19.20
CA PHE A 551 -15.41 -2.50 19.22
C PHE A 551 -15.91 -3.88 18.76
N ASP A 552 -15.21 -4.96 19.12
CA ASP A 552 -15.61 -6.36 18.97
C ASP A 552 -15.82 -6.81 17.50
N PHE A 553 -15.33 -6.07 16.51
CA PHE A 553 -15.36 -6.51 15.11
C PHE A 553 -14.43 -7.71 14.90
N THR A 554 -14.90 -8.72 14.19
CA THR A 554 -14.11 -9.93 13.91
C THR A 554 -13.70 -9.99 12.45
N GLN A 555 -12.61 -10.70 12.14
CA GLN A 555 -12.29 -10.98 10.75
C GLN A 555 -13.15 -12.14 10.22
N ASN A 556 -13.36 -12.20 8.90
CA ASN A 556 -14.30 -13.14 8.28
C ASN A 556 -15.71 -12.99 8.89
N ASP A 557 -16.13 -11.74 9.09
CA ASP A 557 -17.48 -11.40 9.55
C ASP A 557 -18.43 -11.37 8.34
N PRO A 558 -19.49 -12.19 8.30
CA PRO A 558 -20.48 -12.18 7.23
C PRO A 558 -21.45 -10.98 7.31
N GLY A 559 -21.25 -10.04 8.24
CA GLY A 559 -22.10 -8.88 8.47
C GLY A 559 -23.24 -9.15 9.46
N GLU A 560 -22.99 -9.97 10.50
CA GLU A 560 -24.06 -10.41 11.42
C GLU A 560 -24.68 -9.25 12.24
N PRO A 561 -25.95 -9.41 12.71
CA PRO A 561 -26.67 -8.38 13.47
C PRO A 561 -26.07 -8.02 14.84
N ASP A 562 -25.07 -8.76 15.30
CA ASP A 562 -24.43 -8.59 16.62
C ASP A 562 -23.28 -7.57 16.61
N ALA A 563 -22.88 -7.07 15.42
CA ALA A 563 -22.08 -5.86 15.33
C ALA A 563 -22.85 -4.71 16.00
N ASN A 564 -22.22 -4.07 16.99
CA ASN A 564 -22.82 -3.10 17.89
C ASN A 564 -23.89 -2.23 17.19
N PRO A 565 -25.16 -2.21 17.66
CA PRO A 565 -26.26 -1.46 17.03
C PRO A 565 -25.93 0.01 16.74
N VAL A 566 -25.00 0.58 17.52
CA VAL A 566 -24.45 1.93 17.31
C VAL A 566 -23.79 2.08 15.94
N TRP A 567 -23.11 1.08 15.40
CA TRP A 567 -22.43 1.18 14.10
C TRP A 567 -23.38 1.05 12.91
N LYS A 568 -24.47 0.28 13.00
CA LYS A 568 -25.55 0.34 11.99
C LYS A 568 -26.21 1.72 11.94
N LEU A 569 -26.31 2.38 13.10
CA LEU A 569 -26.81 3.75 13.19
C LEU A 569 -25.78 4.76 12.63
N VAL A 570 -24.49 4.62 12.95
CA VAL A 570 -23.41 5.52 12.47
C VAL A 570 -23.13 5.35 10.97
N SER A 571 -23.09 4.12 10.43
CA SER A 571 -22.94 3.90 8.98
C SER A 571 -24.17 4.37 8.20
N GLY A 572 -25.37 4.16 8.75
CA GLY A 572 -26.63 4.68 8.21
C GLY A 572 -26.74 6.22 8.23
N ILE A 573 -26.07 6.88 9.18
CA ILE A 573 -26.00 8.35 9.27
C ILE A 573 -25.00 8.94 8.24
N LEU A 574 -23.96 8.20 7.85
CA LEU A 574 -23.00 8.66 6.82
C LEU A 574 -23.56 8.49 5.40
N LYS A 575 -23.89 7.26 5.01
CA LYS A 575 -24.60 6.87 3.78
C LYS A 575 -24.80 5.35 3.76
N ALA A 576 -26.05 4.90 3.71
CA ALA A 576 -26.33 3.47 3.54
C ALA A 576 -25.97 3.01 2.11
N PRO A 577 -25.30 1.86 1.93
CA PRO A 577 -24.92 1.37 0.61
C PRO A 577 -26.15 1.04 -0.24
N SER A 578 -26.11 1.45 -1.51
CA SER A 578 -27.17 1.13 -2.47
C SER A 578 -27.22 -0.37 -2.80
N GLU A 579 -28.34 -0.86 -3.32
CA GLU A 579 -28.44 -2.28 -3.76
C GLU A 579 -27.46 -2.60 -4.90
N ALA A 580 -27.18 -1.63 -5.77
CA ALA A 580 -26.16 -1.77 -6.81
C ALA A 580 -24.76 -1.93 -6.19
N GLN A 581 -24.43 -1.12 -5.19
CA GLN A 581 -23.15 -1.18 -4.49
C GLN A 581 -22.97 -2.50 -3.73
N LYS A 582 -24.00 -2.95 -2.98
CA LYS A 582 -23.99 -4.26 -2.31
C LYS A 582 -23.80 -5.41 -3.30
N LYS A 583 -24.49 -5.37 -4.44
CA LYS A 583 -24.38 -6.39 -5.48
C LYS A 583 -22.99 -6.39 -6.12
N CYS A 584 -22.42 -5.22 -6.40
CA CYS A 584 -21.08 -5.12 -6.98
C CYS A 584 -20.01 -5.64 -6.00
N GLN A 585 -20.10 -5.23 -4.73
CA GLN A 585 -19.12 -5.58 -3.70
C GLN A 585 -19.26 -7.01 -3.17
N TYR A 586 -20.34 -7.72 -3.49
CA TYR A 586 -20.60 -9.09 -3.00
C TYR A 586 -19.37 -10.01 -3.18
N PRO A 587 -19.02 -10.85 -2.18
CA PRO A 587 -19.74 -11.10 -0.93
C PRO A 587 -19.44 -10.14 0.23
N LYS A 588 -18.69 -9.04 0.02
CA LYS A 588 -18.35 -8.10 1.08
C LYS A 588 -19.61 -7.49 1.71
N PRO A 589 -19.81 -7.66 3.03
CA PRO A 589 -20.79 -6.87 3.76
C PRO A 589 -20.22 -5.45 3.91
N VAL A 590 -20.75 -4.48 3.17
CA VAL A 590 -20.25 -3.10 3.17
C VAL A 590 -20.55 -2.43 4.52
N LEU A 591 -19.50 -2.02 5.23
CA LEU A 591 -19.57 -1.19 6.44
C LEU A 591 -19.56 0.29 6.09
N LEU A 592 -18.62 0.71 5.22
CA LEU A 592 -18.45 2.10 4.80
C LEU A 592 -18.50 2.21 3.28
N ASP A 593 -19.53 2.89 2.75
CA ASP A 593 -19.70 3.16 1.32
C ASP A 593 -19.04 4.49 0.93
N VAL A 594 -17.71 4.47 0.84
CA VAL A 594 -16.86 5.67 0.85
C VAL A 594 -16.53 6.23 -0.54
N GLY A 595 -16.54 5.39 -1.57
CA GLY A 595 -16.19 5.75 -2.93
C GLY A 595 -17.19 6.69 -3.59
N GLU A 596 -18.39 6.83 -3.03
CA GLU A 596 -19.42 7.72 -3.53
C GLU A 596 -19.61 8.97 -2.63
N LEU A 597 -18.75 9.17 -1.63
CA LEU A 597 -18.79 10.33 -0.72
C LEU A 597 -17.81 11.43 -1.16
N THR A 598 -18.36 12.63 -1.37
CA THR A 598 -17.61 13.79 -1.87
C THR A 598 -17.54 14.97 -0.89
N TRP A 599 -18.27 14.92 0.21
CA TRP A 599 -18.28 15.97 1.23
C TRP A 599 -17.62 15.47 2.52
N PRO A 600 -16.76 16.26 3.19
CA PRO A 600 -16.27 17.60 2.82
C PRO A 600 -15.32 17.63 1.61
N TYR A 601 -14.70 16.50 1.29
CA TYR A 601 -13.96 16.17 0.06
C TYR A 601 -13.97 14.64 -0.08
N LEU A 602 -13.35 14.07 -1.13
CA LEU A 602 -13.36 12.61 -1.34
C LEU A 602 -12.79 11.84 -0.14
N TRP A 603 -13.50 10.78 0.24
CA TRP A 603 -13.16 9.95 1.40
C TRP A 603 -12.08 8.92 1.10
N THR A 604 -12.08 8.39 -0.12
CA THR A 604 -11.10 7.45 -0.66
C THR A 604 -10.85 7.74 -2.15
N PRO A 605 -9.74 7.24 -2.72
CA PRO A 605 -9.51 7.33 -4.16
C PRO A 605 -10.42 6.36 -4.93
N ASN A 606 -11.07 6.85 -5.98
CA ASN A 606 -11.49 6.01 -7.13
C ASN A 606 -10.52 6.15 -8.31
N ILE A 607 -9.89 7.31 -8.44
CA ILE A 607 -8.86 7.57 -9.45
C ILE A 607 -7.52 7.11 -8.87
N VAL A 608 -6.90 6.13 -9.52
CA VAL A 608 -5.68 5.46 -9.04
C VAL A 608 -4.56 5.54 -10.07
N ASP A 609 -3.32 5.48 -9.59
CA ASP A 609 -2.14 5.37 -10.44
C ASP A 609 -1.97 3.96 -10.99
N VAL A 610 -1.68 3.86 -12.29
CA VAL A 610 -1.17 2.65 -12.95
C VAL A 610 0.18 2.99 -13.53
N GLN A 611 1.24 2.38 -12.99
CA GLN A 611 2.62 2.69 -13.36
C GLN A 611 3.48 1.44 -13.35
N SER A 612 4.41 1.36 -14.30
CA SER A 612 5.48 0.36 -14.27
C SER A 612 6.74 0.90 -14.91
N PHE A 613 7.88 0.39 -14.47
CA PHE A 613 9.20 0.73 -14.98
C PHE A 613 9.87 -0.50 -15.57
N ARG A 614 10.82 -0.26 -16.48
CA ARG A 614 11.68 -1.28 -17.06
C ARG A 614 13.11 -0.78 -17.17
N VAL A 615 14.07 -1.63 -16.83
CA VAL A 615 15.48 -1.49 -17.20
C VAL A 615 16.02 -2.83 -17.69
N GLY A 616 16.38 -2.94 -18.96
CA GLY A 616 16.81 -4.20 -19.57
C GLY A 616 15.74 -5.30 -19.40
N GLN A 617 16.08 -6.39 -18.72
CA GLN A 617 15.15 -7.48 -18.37
C GLN A 617 14.39 -7.28 -17.07
N PHE A 618 14.66 -6.21 -16.32
CA PHE A 618 14.07 -5.97 -15.01
C PHE A 618 12.81 -5.11 -15.12
N PHE A 619 11.67 -5.60 -14.63
CA PHE A 619 10.37 -4.94 -14.63
C PHE A 619 9.90 -4.65 -13.21
N ILE A 620 9.45 -3.43 -12.96
CA ILE A 620 8.96 -2.98 -11.65
C ILE A 620 7.49 -2.59 -11.79
N ILE A 621 6.61 -3.36 -11.17
CA ILE A 621 5.20 -3.01 -10.98
C ILE A 621 5.11 -2.05 -9.79
N VAL A 622 4.56 -0.85 -10.01
CA VAL A 622 4.36 0.14 -8.95
C VAL A 622 2.92 0.02 -8.45
N SER A 623 2.73 -0.70 -7.35
CA SER A 623 1.42 -1.05 -6.81
C SER A 623 0.86 0.06 -5.91
N PRO A 624 -0.33 0.62 -6.20
CA PRO A 624 -0.98 1.61 -5.34
C PRO A 624 -1.54 1.05 -4.03
N GLY A 625 -1.70 -0.27 -3.96
CA GLY A 625 -2.19 -0.97 -2.78
C GLY A 625 -1.26 -2.05 -2.25
N GLU A 626 -1.68 -2.65 -1.15
CA GLU A 626 -1.07 -3.77 -0.47
C GLU A 626 -1.52 -5.09 -1.09
N ALA A 627 -0.82 -5.55 -2.14
CA ALA A 627 -1.10 -6.85 -2.75
C ALA A 627 -0.76 -7.98 -1.75
N THR A 628 -1.70 -8.92 -1.56
CA THR A 628 -1.42 -10.16 -0.84
C THR A 628 -0.40 -11.01 -1.56
N THR A 629 0.12 -12.03 -0.88
CA THR A 629 1.12 -12.95 -1.39
C THR A 629 0.69 -13.52 -2.75
N MET A 630 -0.50 -14.12 -2.85
CA MET A 630 -0.95 -14.71 -4.12
C MET A 630 -1.35 -13.67 -5.17
N ALA A 631 -1.93 -12.53 -4.75
CA ALA A 631 -2.24 -11.44 -5.67
C ALA A 631 -0.97 -10.90 -6.36
N GLY A 632 0.11 -10.71 -5.59
CA GLY A 632 1.41 -10.32 -6.10
C GLY A 632 2.03 -11.34 -7.07
N ARG A 633 1.93 -12.64 -6.76
CA ARG A 633 2.40 -13.72 -7.65
C ARG A 633 1.68 -13.68 -8.99
N ARG A 634 0.34 -13.68 -8.98
CA ARG A 634 -0.48 -13.60 -10.20
C ARG A 634 -0.17 -12.36 -11.04
N TRP A 635 0.06 -11.22 -10.40
CA TRP A 635 0.39 -9.99 -11.12
C TRP A 635 1.80 -10.03 -11.74
N LYS A 636 2.80 -10.50 -10.99
CA LYS A 636 4.16 -10.69 -11.50
C LYS A 636 4.19 -11.69 -12.65
N ASP A 637 3.54 -12.85 -12.49
CA ASP A 637 3.47 -13.91 -13.51
C ASP A 637 2.80 -13.39 -14.79
N ALA A 638 1.71 -12.63 -14.66
CA ALA A 638 1.03 -12.05 -15.81
C ALA A 638 1.93 -11.06 -16.61
N VAL A 639 2.68 -10.20 -15.90
CA VAL A 639 3.63 -9.27 -16.54
C VAL A 639 4.82 -10.02 -17.15
N HIS A 640 5.33 -11.03 -16.45
CA HIS A 640 6.40 -11.90 -16.92
C HIS A 640 6.05 -12.56 -18.25
N ASP A 641 4.91 -13.27 -18.30
CA ASP A 641 4.45 -13.98 -19.49
C ASP A 641 4.15 -13.03 -20.64
N ALA A 642 3.56 -11.87 -20.34
CA ALA A 642 3.29 -10.85 -21.36
C ALA A 642 4.59 -10.26 -21.92
N ALA A 643 5.59 -9.98 -21.09
CA ALA A 643 6.89 -9.48 -21.54
C ALA A 643 7.60 -10.48 -22.47
N ILE A 644 7.53 -11.78 -22.18
CA ILE A 644 8.03 -12.84 -23.07
C ILE A 644 7.25 -12.85 -24.39
N SER A 645 5.91 -12.87 -24.31
CA SER A 645 5.05 -12.96 -25.51
C SER A 645 5.26 -11.79 -26.48
N MET A 646 5.51 -10.60 -25.93
CA MET A 646 5.80 -9.38 -26.68
C MET A 646 7.27 -9.27 -27.09
N SER A 647 8.15 -10.20 -26.69
CA SER A 647 9.60 -10.09 -26.91
C SER A 647 10.18 -8.76 -26.41
N LEU A 648 9.70 -8.25 -25.27
CA LEU A 648 10.18 -6.96 -24.75
C LEU A 648 11.68 -7.02 -24.45
N THR A 649 12.17 -8.15 -23.94
CA THR A 649 13.58 -8.42 -23.63
C THR A 649 14.36 -9.02 -24.82
N GLY A 650 13.82 -8.94 -26.05
CA GLY A 650 14.34 -9.62 -27.24
C GLY A 650 13.77 -11.04 -27.42
N SER A 651 14.42 -11.90 -28.24
CA SER A 651 13.86 -13.23 -28.53
C SER A 651 13.78 -14.12 -27.27
N PRO A 652 12.71 -14.93 -27.10
CA PRO A 652 12.43 -15.73 -25.89
C PRO A 652 13.50 -16.72 -25.41
N ALA A 653 14.53 -16.99 -26.21
CA ALA A 653 15.58 -17.97 -25.91
C ALA A 653 16.81 -17.37 -25.21
N SER A 654 16.90 -16.04 -25.01
CA SER A 654 18.16 -15.40 -24.57
C SER A 654 18.16 -14.76 -23.17
N VAL A 655 17.04 -14.21 -22.66
CA VAL A 655 17.01 -13.52 -21.34
C VAL A 655 15.60 -13.54 -20.71
N GLU A 656 15.49 -14.11 -19.51
CA GLU A 656 14.24 -14.18 -18.76
C GLU A 656 13.91 -12.83 -18.08
N PRO A 657 12.67 -12.33 -18.15
CA PRO A 657 12.26 -11.14 -17.39
C PRO A 657 12.36 -11.36 -15.87
N VAL A 658 12.91 -10.38 -15.16
CA VAL A 658 12.86 -10.32 -13.69
C VAL A 658 11.77 -9.34 -13.30
N VAL A 659 10.68 -9.83 -12.74
CA VAL A 659 9.53 -8.99 -12.36
C VAL A 659 9.46 -8.85 -10.85
N VAL A 660 9.46 -7.60 -10.38
CA VAL A 660 9.19 -7.25 -8.98
C VAL A 660 7.94 -6.38 -8.89
N ILE A 661 7.32 -6.42 -7.72
CA ILE A 661 6.21 -5.52 -7.36
C ILE A 661 6.66 -4.70 -6.16
N GLY A 662 6.39 -3.41 -6.17
CA GLY A 662 6.70 -2.50 -5.07
C GLY A 662 5.52 -1.60 -4.75
N GLY A 663 5.14 -1.53 -3.48
CA GLY A 663 4.01 -0.75 -3.00
C GLY A 663 3.78 -0.96 -1.50
N PRO A 664 2.93 -0.14 -0.85
CA PRO A 664 1.99 0.78 -1.47
C PRO A 664 2.64 2.07 -1.96
N ALA A 665 2.29 2.48 -3.18
CA ALA A 665 2.95 3.55 -3.90
C ALA A 665 1.97 4.58 -4.47
N ASN A 666 2.44 5.81 -4.71
CA ASN A 666 1.70 6.87 -5.38
C ASN A 666 0.34 7.16 -4.71
N THR A 667 -0.79 6.61 -5.15
CA THR A 667 -2.07 6.75 -4.46
C THR A 667 -2.33 5.52 -3.59
N TYR A 668 -2.56 5.69 -2.29
CA TYR A 668 -2.86 4.56 -1.41
C TYR A 668 -4.29 4.05 -1.57
N THR A 669 -4.44 2.78 -1.97
CA THR A 669 -5.76 2.16 -2.24
C THR A 669 -6.06 0.97 -1.34
N HIS A 670 -5.55 0.96 -0.11
CA HIS A 670 -5.70 -0.17 0.84
C HIS A 670 -5.17 -1.49 0.23
N TYR A 671 -5.96 -2.57 0.26
CA TYR A 671 -5.50 -3.92 -0.06
C TYR A 671 -5.87 -4.38 -1.47
N ILE A 672 -5.13 -5.35 -1.98
CA ILE A 672 -5.41 -6.04 -3.25
C ILE A 672 -5.32 -7.54 -2.99
N THR A 673 -6.46 -8.21 -2.93
CA THR A 673 -6.56 -9.66 -2.74
C THR A 673 -6.87 -10.38 -4.05
N THR A 674 -6.64 -11.70 -4.09
CA THR A 674 -7.26 -12.54 -5.14
C THR A 674 -8.79 -12.56 -4.96
N SER A 675 -9.52 -13.03 -5.98
CA SER A 675 -10.98 -13.20 -5.86
C SER A 675 -11.34 -14.24 -4.79
N GLU A 676 -10.49 -15.26 -4.65
CA GLU A 676 -10.63 -16.35 -3.70
C GLU A 676 -10.43 -15.85 -2.26
N GLU A 677 -9.33 -15.13 -2.01
CA GLU A 677 -9.09 -14.47 -0.72
C GLU A 677 -10.16 -13.42 -0.39
N TYR A 678 -10.60 -12.65 -1.41
CA TYR A 678 -11.67 -11.68 -1.26
C TYR A 678 -12.96 -12.34 -0.75
N SER A 679 -13.29 -13.52 -1.24
CA SER A 679 -14.51 -14.23 -0.85
C SER A 679 -14.57 -14.60 0.65
N ILE A 680 -13.41 -14.67 1.31
CA ILE A 680 -13.28 -15.00 2.73
C ILE A 680 -13.51 -13.78 3.63
N GLN A 681 -13.35 -12.55 3.13
CA GLN A 681 -13.62 -11.33 3.90
C GLN A 681 -12.91 -11.26 5.26
N ARG A 682 -11.66 -11.74 5.34
CA ARG A 682 -10.71 -11.28 6.38
C ARG A 682 -10.34 -9.81 6.16
N TYR A 683 -9.49 -9.23 7.01
CA TYR A 683 -9.17 -7.81 6.98
C TYR A 683 -8.76 -7.31 5.58
N GLU A 684 -7.87 -8.04 4.90
CA GLU A 684 -7.39 -7.70 3.57
C GLU A 684 -8.53 -7.72 2.54
N GLY A 685 -9.38 -8.76 2.55
CA GLY A 685 -10.52 -8.88 1.62
C GLY A 685 -11.59 -7.82 1.85
N ALA A 686 -11.86 -7.45 3.11
CA ALA A 686 -12.77 -6.36 3.46
C ALA A 686 -12.20 -4.99 3.07
N SER A 687 -10.87 -4.87 2.98
CA SER A 687 -10.16 -3.65 2.64
C SER A 687 -9.78 -3.54 1.16
N THR A 688 -10.11 -4.54 0.34
CA THR A 688 -9.98 -4.49 -1.12
C THR A 688 -11.07 -3.57 -1.71
N LEU A 689 -10.76 -2.30 -1.92
CA LEU A 689 -11.74 -1.23 -2.14
C LEU A 689 -12.72 -1.49 -3.30
N TYR A 690 -12.23 -1.94 -4.45
CA TYR A 690 -12.98 -1.93 -5.72
C TYR A 690 -13.68 -3.26 -6.05
N GLY A 691 -13.92 -4.09 -5.01
CA GLY A 691 -14.64 -5.35 -5.13
C GLY A 691 -13.77 -6.54 -5.55
N GLN A 692 -14.40 -7.68 -5.78
CA GLN A 692 -13.75 -8.98 -6.04
C GLN A 692 -12.79 -8.97 -7.25
N HIS A 693 -13.01 -8.07 -8.21
CA HIS A 693 -12.24 -7.99 -9.44
C HIS A 693 -11.08 -6.99 -9.40
N THR A 694 -10.76 -6.42 -8.23
CA THR A 694 -9.70 -5.41 -8.06
C THR A 694 -8.34 -5.87 -8.62
N LEU A 695 -7.86 -7.06 -8.24
CA LEU A 695 -6.59 -7.60 -8.78
C LEU A 695 -6.64 -7.75 -10.31
N ASN A 696 -7.74 -8.29 -10.83
CA ASN A 696 -7.90 -8.53 -12.26
C ASN A 696 -7.88 -7.21 -13.05
N ALA A 697 -8.47 -6.15 -12.50
CA ALA A 697 -8.44 -4.82 -13.09
C ALA A 697 -7.01 -4.27 -13.16
N TYR A 698 -6.25 -4.39 -12.07
CA TYR A 698 -4.84 -3.98 -12.05
C TYR A 698 -3.99 -4.76 -13.05
N ILE A 699 -4.13 -6.08 -13.12
CA ILE A 699 -3.47 -6.90 -14.13
C ILE A 699 -3.86 -6.43 -15.55
N ASN A 700 -5.15 -6.23 -15.81
CA ASN A 700 -5.62 -5.77 -17.11
C ASN A 700 -5.01 -4.42 -17.52
N LEU A 701 -5.02 -3.45 -16.61
CA LEU A 701 -4.50 -2.10 -16.83
C LEU A 701 -2.98 -2.13 -17.04
N THR A 702 -2.24 -2.91 -16.26
CA THR A 702 -0.79 -3.07 -16.45
C THR A 702 -0.47 -3.67 -17.80
N LEU A 703 -1.15 -4.76 -18.19
CA LEU A 703 -0.89 -5.43 -19.46
C LEU A 703 -1.29 -4.58 -20.67
N THR A 704 -2.39 -3.82 -20.55
CA THR A 704 -2.84 -2.89 -21.61
C THR A 704 -1.78 -1.82 -21.89
N ASN A 705 -1.05 -1.37 -20.87
CA ASN A 705 -0.02 -0.34 -21.00
C ASN A 705 1.41 -0.90 -21.13
N LEU A 706 1.60 -2.22 -21.01
CA LEU A 706 2.91 -2.85 -21.10
C LEU A 706 3.67 -2.57 -22.42
N PRO A 707 3.01 -2.40 -23.60
CA PRO A 707 3.70 -2.02 -24.84
C PRO A 707 4.48 -0.69 -24.77
N TYR A 708 4.13 0.22 -23.86
CA TYR A 708 4.88 1.46 -23.65
C TYR A 708 6.25 1.22 -22.98
N LEU A 709 6.53 0.00 -22.52
CA LEU A 709 7.86 -0.45 -22.05
C LEU A 709 8.69 -1.12 -23.15
N ALA A 710 8.23 -1.09 -24.41
CA ALA A 710 9.03 -1.57 -25.53
C ALA A 710 10.25 -0.66 -25.78
N PRO A 711 11.41 -1.21 -26.21
CA PRO A 711 12.63 -0.44 -26.47
C PRO A 711 12.43 0.73 -27.44
N ASP A 712 11.64 0.52 -28.49
CA ASP A 712 11.33 1.47 -29.55
C ASP A 712 10.10 2.34 -29.27
N ALA A 713 9.46 2.19 -28.09
CA ALA A 713 8.36 3.05 -27.70
C ALA A 713 8.83 4.51 -27.53
N THR A 714 8.15 5.42 -28.24
CA THR A 714 8.36 6.88 -28.15
C THR A 714 7.21 7.61 -27.47
N ASP A 715 6.06 6.97 -27.36
CA ASP A 715 4.84 7.56 -26.82
C ASP A 715 4.58 7.07 -25.40
N HIS A 716 3.63 7.71 -24.72
CA HIS A 716 3.13 7.33 -23.41
C HIS A 716 1.61 7.15 -23.46
N PRO A 717 1.00 6.41 -22.52
CA PRO A 717 -0.45 6.35 -22.44
C PRO A 717 -1.03 7.73 -22.11
N ALA A 718 -2.29 7.94 -22.48
CA ALA A 718 -3.02 9.13 -22.08
C ALA A 718 -3.05 9.23 -20.55
N SER A 719 -2.96 10.45 -20.00
CA SER A 719 -2.85 10.65 -18.54
C SER A 719 -4.03 10.11 -17.73
N GLY A 720 -5.20 9.90 -18.34
CA GLY A 720 -6.43 9.56 -17.61
C GLY A 720 -7.00 10.75 -16.80
N PRO A 721 -8.05 10.52 -16.00
CA PRO A 721 -8.62 11.55 -15.12
C PRO A 721 -7.64 11.87 -13.98
N LEU A 722 -7.46 13.15 -13.65
CA LEU A 722 -6.56 13.53 -12.55
C LEU A 722 -7.25 13.35 -11.19
N PRO A 723 -6.59 12.73 -10.19
CA PRO A 723 -7.10 12.70 -8.83
C PRO A 723 -7.07 14.11 -8.22
N PRO A 724 -7.97 14.44 -7.27
CA PRO A 724 -7.95 15.75 -6.63
C PRO A 724 -6.73 15.90 -5.72
N ASN A 725 -6.25 17.14 -5.59
CA ASN A 725 -5.27 17.54 -4.59
C ASN A 725 -6.00 18.29 -3.45
N ASN A 726 -6.09 17.66 -2.28
CA ASN A 726 -6.80 18.18 -1.12
C ASN A 726 -5.89 18.86 -0.09
N VAL A 727 -4.60 19.08 -0.37
CA VAL A 727 -3.65 19.71 0.60
C VAL A 727 -4.18 21.03 1.16
N ASN A 728 -4.84 21.84 0.33
CA ASN A 728 -5.39 23.14 0.73
C ASN A 728 -6.85 23.10 1.20
N ASN A 729 -7.52 21.94 1.06
CA ASN A 729 -8.94 21.75 1.43
C ASN A 729 -9.09 20.85 2.67
N SER A 730 -8.03 20.14 3.07
CA SER A 730 -8.07 19.20 4.17
C SER A 730 -8.37 19.88 5.51
N ILE A 731 -9.24 19.24 6.29
CA ILE A 731 -9.61 19.71 7.63
C ILE A 731 -8.49 19.32 8.61
N THR A 732 -8.25 20.16 9.61
CA THR A 732 -7.29 19.86 10.68
C THR A 732 -7.82 20.25 12.04
N PHE A 733 -7.75 19.31 12.98
CA PHE A 733 -8.01 19.51 14.41
C PHE A 733 -6.72 19.37 15.23
N ILE A 734 -5.57 19.40 14.55
CA ILE A 734 -4.25 19.23 15.15
C ILE A 734 -3.80 20.61 15.63
N THR A 735 -3.71 20.77 16.94
CA THR A 735 -3.22 22.02 17.53
C THR A 735 -1.71 22.15 17.28
N GLY A 736 -1.28 23.31 16.78
CA GLY A 736 0.15 23.66 16.69
C GLY A 736 0.77 23.96 18.06
N VAL A 737 2.08 24.23 18.09
CA VAL A 737 2.72 24.71 19.32
C VAL A 737 2.23 26.12 19.64
N VAL A 738 1.62 26.31 20.81
CA VAL A 738 1.14 27.64 21.24
C VAL A 738 2.33 28.48 21.71
N TYR A 739 3.04 28.01 22.73
CA TYR A 739 4.31 28.55 23.25
C TYR A 739 5.00 27.51 24.15
N ASP A 740 6.24 27.79 24.53
CA ASP A 740 6.99 27.03 25.52
C ASP A 740 7.49 27.95 26.64
N ASN A 741 7.49 27.48 27.89
CA ASN A 741 8.21 28.14 28.98
C ASN A 741 9.04 27.12 29.77
N PRO A 742 10.26 27.49 30.21
CA PRO A 742 10.95 26.67 31.19
C PRO A 742 10.20 26.77 32.53
N PRO A 743 10.34 25.78 33.43
CA PRO A 743 9.88 25.91 34.80
C PRO A 743 10.43 27.19 35.46
N ILE A 744 9.68 27.76 36.41
CA ILE A 744 10.04 29.02 37.08
C ILE A 744 11.47 28.92 37.67
N GLY A 745 12.31 29.89 37.33
CA GLY A 745 13.71 29.95 37.78
C GLY A 745 14.68 29.06 37.00
N LYS A 746 14.22 28.26 36.03
CA LYS A 746 15.06 27.47 35.13
C LYS A 746 15.18 28.12 33.75
N LYS A 747 16.09 27.59 32.94
CA LYS A 747 16.29 27.96 31.52
C LYS A 747 16.16 26.70 30.67
N PHE A 748 15.78 26.85 29.41
CA PHE A 748 15.84 25.77 28.44
C PHE A 748 17.26 25.20 28.34
N GLY A 749 17.37 23.88 28.20
CA GLY A 749 18.66 23.16 28.17
C GLY A 749 19.31 22.94 29.54
N ALA A 750 18.73 23.46 30.64
CA ALA A 750 19.22 23.18 31.99
C ALA A 750 18.91 21.73 32.39
N LEU A 751 19.77 21.14 33.22
CA LEU A 751 19.59 19.77 33.73
C LEU A 751 18.42 19.69 34.73
N GLN A 752 17.57 18.69 34.54
CA GLN A 752 16.59 18.21 35.51
C GLN A 752 17.17 17.04 36.32
N THR A 753 17.76 16.09 35.61
CA THR A 753 18.44 14.92 36.16
C THR A 753 19.70 14.69 35.33
N ASP A 754 20.87 14.71 35.97
CA ASP A 754 22.14 14.46 35.30
C ASP A 754 22.51 12.97 35.31
N VAL A 755 23.53 12.61 34.52
CA VAL A 755 24.12 11.27 34.48
C VAL A 755 24.87 10.94 35.78
N ALA A 756 24.96 9.65 36.12
CA ALA A 756 25.93 9.18 37.11
C ALA A 756 27.36 9.25 36.55
N SER A 757 28.38 9.30 37.41
CA SER A 757 29.77 9.42 36.95
C SER A 757 30.34 8.16 36.29
N LYS A 758 29.71 7.00 36.49
CA LYS A 758 30.18 5.71 35.96
C LYS A 758 29.02 4.76 35.65
N TYR A 759 29.17 4.05 34.53
CA TYR A 759 28.29 2.98 34.08
C TYR A 759 29.12 1.78 33.62
N THR A 760 28.51 0.60 33.63
CA THR A 760 29.06 -0.62 33.01
C THR A 760 28.47 -0.79 31.62
N ARG A 761 29.27 -1.28 30.67
CA ARG A 761 28.77 -1.66 29.33
C ARG A 761 27.55 -2.57 29.40
N GLY A 762 26.53 -2.29 28.58
CA GLY A 762 25.23 -2.97 28.61
C GLY A 762 24.18 -2.26 29.47
N GLN A 763 24.55 -1.26 30.27
CA GLN A 763 23.59 -0.44 31.01
C GLN A 763 23.02 0.69 30.15
N SER A 764 21.75 1.03 30.37
CA SER A 764 21.16 2.24 29.79
C SER A 764 21.61 3.47 30.56
N VAL A 765 22.08 4.49 29.84
CA VAL A 765 22.49 5.77 30.40
C VAL A 765 21.46 6.82 30.01
N SER A 766 20.99 7.64 30.95
CA SER A 766 19.98 8.66 30.65
C SER A 766 20.28 10.00 31.32
N VAL A 767 19.84 11.07 30.66
CA VAL A 767 19.89 12.44 31.15
C VAL A 767 18.57 13.14 30.81
N THR A 768 18.10 14.01 31.70
CA THR A 768 16.88 14.80 31.47
C THR A 768 17.18 16.29 31.53
N PHE A 769 16.74 17.01 30.51
CA PHE A 769 16.86 18.46 30.38
C PHE A 769 15.48 19.13 30.45
N VAL A 770 15.46 20.39 30.87
CA VAL A 770 14.35 21.31 30.58
C VAL A 770 14.26 21.48 29.07
N GLY A 771 13.17 21.00 28.49
CA GLY A 771 12.96 20.94 27.05
C GLY A 771 11.96 21.98 26.53
N ALA A 772 11.82 21.99 25.21
CA ALA A 772 10.76 22.66 24.48
C ALA A 772 10.15 21.66 23.47
N ASN A 773 8.99 22.00 22.90
CA ASN A 773 8.35 21.12 21.93
C ASN A 773 9.18 20.99 20.62
N PRO A 774 9.59 19.77 20.20
CA PRO A 774 10.41 19.58 19.00
C PRO A 774 9.69 19.94 17.69
N ARG A 775 8.37 20.18 17.71
CA ARG A 775 7.62 20.71 16.55
C ARG A 775 7.99 22.15 16.20
N ASN A 776 8.67 22.88 17.07
CA ASN A 776 9.19 24.21 16.72
C ASN A 776 10.24 24.14 15.61
N ASN A 777 11.01 23.06 15.54
CA ASN A 777 12.01 22.83 14.51
C ASN A 777 12.25 21.33 14.40
N LEU A 778 11.91 20.74 13.24
CA LEU A 778 12.10 19.30 13.00
C LEU A 778 13.57 18.88 12.96
N ARG A 779 14.47 19.87 12.84
CA ARG A 779 15.93 19.70 12.69
C ARG A 779 16.24 18.70 11.57
N LEU A 780 15.54 18.81 10.44
CA LEU A 780 15.80 18.00 9.25
C LEU A 780 17.26 18.17 8.83
N GLU A 781 17.93 17.07 8.49
CA GLU A 781 19.37 17.03 8.17
C GLU A 781 20.28 17.42 9.36
N GLY A 782 19.72 17.54 10.56
CA GLY A 782 20.42 17.79 11.82
C GLY A 782 20.12 16.71 12.85
N THR A 783 20.25 17.07 14.14
CA THR A 783 19.97 16.15 15.25
C THR A 783 19.39 16.90 16.46
N TYR A 784 18.52 16.23 17.23
CA TYR A 784 18.06 16.67 18.55
C TYR A 784 19.05 16.30 19.66
N ALA A 785 19.83 15.24 19.48
CA ALA A 785 20.65 14.65 20.53
C ALA A 785 21.95 14.06 19.98
N GLU A 786 23.04 14.22 20.72
CA GLU A 786 24.30 13.54 20.44
C GLU A 786 24.84 12.88 21.71
N LEU A 787 25.48 11.75 21.52
CA LEU A 787 26.44 11.20 22.46
C LEU A 787 27.85 11.50 21.95
N GLN A 788 28.62 12.22 22.74
CA GLN A 788 30.00 12.57 22.41
C GLN A 788 30.96 11.75 23.25
N LYS A 789 32.06 11.29 22.64
CA LYS A 789 33.18 10.62 23.32
C LYS A 789 34.38 11.56 23.39
N ARG A 790 35.08 11.53 24.51
CA ARG A 790 36.34 12.25 24.68
C ARG A 790 37.51 11.43 24.17
N ASP A 791 38.33 12.01 23.30
CA ASP A 791 39.55 11.39 22.81
C ASP A 791 40.76 11.65 23.74
N ALA A 792 41.92 11.08 23.40
CA ALA A 792 43.15 11.22 24.18
C ALA A 792 43.71 12.65 24.22
N SER A 793 43.35 13.51 23.26
CA SER A 793 43.71 14.93 23.25
C SER A 793 42.80 15.77 24.14
N GLY A 794 41.68 15.19 24.60
CA GLY A 794 40.65 15.85 25.37
C GLY A 794 39.54 16.47 24.52
N ALA A 795 39.59 16.33 23.19
CA ALA A 795 38.55 16.80 22.29
C ALA A 795 37.32 15.87 22.31
N TRP A 796 36.16 16.43 22.00
CA TRP A 796 34.88 15.72 21.98
C TRP A 796 34.45 15.46 20.55
N THR A 797 34.14 14.20 20.25
CA THR A 797 33.61 13.78 18.95
C THR A 797 32.27 13.09 19.10
N THR A 798 31.31 13.42 18.25
CA THR A 798 30.02 12.72 18.18
C THR A 798 30.26 11.28 17.74
N VAL A 799 29.78 10.33 18.54
CA VAL A 799 29.86 8.90 18.24
C VAL A 799 28.50 8.29 17.94
N LEU A 800 27.43 8.89 18.46
CA LEU A 800 26.05 8.55 18.15
C LEU A 800 25.21 9.83 18.11
N ASP A 801 24.14 9.81 17.33
CA ASP A 801 23.10 10.84 17.33
C ASP A 801 21.71 10.22 17.11
N ASP A 802 20.68 11.05 16.90
CA ASP A 802 19.29 10.62 16.78
C ASP A 802 18.96 9.79 15.51
N ARG A 803 19.98 9.51 14.68
CA ARG A 803 19.92 8.58 13.56
C ARG A 803 20.25 7.15 13.99
N ASP A 804 20.99 6.98 15.09
CA ASP A 804 21.42 5.68 15.60
C ASP A 804 20.33 5.05 16.48
N TRP A 805 19.95 3.81 16.17
CA TRP A 805 18.89 3.06 16.85
C TRP A 805 18.99 3.03 18.38
N SER A 806 20.20 3.08 18.94
CA SER A 806 20.47 2.96 20.37
C SER A 806 20.45 4.29 21.13
N LEU A 807 20.25 5.42 20.46
CA LEU A 807 20.09 6.74 21.09
C LEU A 807 18.64 7.21 20.96
N LEU A 808 17.91 7.20 22.07
CA LEU A 808 16.51 7.59 22.11
C LEU A 808 16.38 9.04 22.56
N TYR A 809 15.52 9.77 21.86
CA TYR A 809 15.06 11.10 22.25
C TYR A 809 13.62 11.00 22.72
N ASN A 810 13.35 11.29 23.99
CA ASN A 810 12.01 11.26 24.58
C ASN A 810 11.62 12.66 25.01
N TRP A 811 10.40 13.08 24.67
CA TRP A 811 9.85 14.36 25.07
C TRP A 811 8.57 14.13 25.86
N LYS A 812 8.39 14.93 26.92
CA LYS A 812 7.22 14.86 27.79
C LYS A 812 6.74 16.26 28.13
N ARG A 813 5.45 16.52 27.88
CA ARG A 813 4.77 17.69 28.45
C ARG A 813 4.70 17.54 29.97
N VAL A 814 5.16 18.55 30.70
CA VAL A 814 5.11 18.58 32.17
C VAL A 814 3.91 19.40 32.63
N ASP A 815 3.71 20.58 32.05
CA ASP A 815 2.55 21.43 32.32
C ASP A 815 2.02 22.03 31.02
N GLY A 816 0.78 21.70 30.67
CA GLY A 816 0.11 22.19 29.45
C GLY A 816 -0.32 23.66 29.54
N LEU A 817 -0.64 24.16 30.73
CA LEU A 817 -1.05 25.55 30.93
C LEU A 817 0.15 26.49 30.98
N LEU A 818 1.25 26.06 31.59
CA LEU A 818 2.49 26.84 31.62
C LEU A 818 3.35 26.62 30.36
N GLY A 819 3.07 25.57 29.58
CA GLY A 819 3.84 25.24 28.38
C GLY A 819 5.22 24.66 28.68
N SER A 820 5.39 24.00 29.84
CA SER A 820 6.68 23.40 30.21
C SER A 820 6.79 21.94 29.78
N SER A 821 8.00 21.53 29.41
CA SER A 821 8.30 20.16 28.97
C SER A 821 9.70 19.74 29.39
N ASP A 822 9.90 18.43 29.50
CA ASP A 822 11.20 17.82 29.72
C ASP A 822 11.58 16.97 28.50
N VAL A 823 12.89 16.86 28.25
CA VAL A 823 13.47 15.96 27.25
C VAL A 823 14.42 15.01 27.96
N THR A 824 14.19 13.71 27.79
CA THR A 824 15.06 12.64 28.28
C THR A 824 15.76 11.98 27.12
N ILE A 825 17.10 12.05 27.10
CA ILE A 825 17.93 11.36 26.13
C ILE A 825 18.43 10.08 26.80
N VAL A 826 18.31 8.94 26.10
CA VAL A 826 18.72 7.63 26.61
C VAL A 826 19.66 6.97 25.62
N TRP A 827 20.82 6.52 26.09
CA TRP A 827 21.69 5.62 25.34
C TRP A 827 21.54 4.20 25.87
N GLU A 828 21.04 3.30 25.01
CA GLU A 828 21.04 1.86 25.23
C GLU A 828 22.41 1.29 24.86
N SER A 829 23.38 1.34 25.79
CA SER A 829 24.72 0.80 25.52
C SER A 829 24.70 -0.72 25.39
N ALA A 830 25.54 -1.24 24.51
CA ALA A 830 25.75 -2.68 24.32
C ALA A 830 26.95 -3.18 25.13
N ALA A 831 27.05 -4.50 25.33
CA ALA A 831 28.16 -5.12 26.05
C ALA A 831 29.53 -4.88 25.40
N ASP A 832 29.56 -4.66 24.09
CA ASP A 832 30.73 -4.38 23.25
C ASP A 832 30.92 -2.88 22.96
N SER A 833 30.09 -1.99 23.53
CA SER A 833 30.27 -0.55 23.40
C SER A 833 31.67 -0.13 23.87
N ALA A 834 32.30 0.81 23.18
CA ALA A 834 33.67 1.19 23.49
C ALA A 834 33.75 1.81 24.90
N ALA A 835 34.74 1.40 25.70
CA ALA A 835 35.00 2.07 26.97
C ALA A 835 35.53 3.49 26.75
N GLY A 836 35.28 4.38 27.71
CA GLY A 836 35.78 5.76 27.67
C GLY A 836 34.89 6.75 28.41
N THR A 837 35.22 8.03 28.24
CA THR A 837 34.46 9.13 28.84
C THR A 837 33.52 9.74 27.81
N TYR A 838 32.27 9.95 28.22
CA TYR A 838 31.16 10.35 27.40
C TYR A 838 30.40 11.53 28.00
N ARG A 839 29.64 12.25 27.15
CA ARG A 839 28.63 13.23 27.55
C ARG A 839 27.51 13.29 26.52
N PHE A 840 26.34 13.75 26.93
CA PHE A 840 25.23 14.05 26.02
C PHE A 840 25.17 15.53 25.67
N LYS A 841 24.75 15.80 24.43
CA LYS A 841 24.30 17.12 23.98
C LYS A 841 22.83 17.05 23.60
N TYR A 842 22.08 18.09 23.97
CA TYR A 842 20.70 18.31 23.57
C TYR A 842 20.61 19.60 22.76
N PHE A 843 19.92 19.55 21.62
CA PHE A 843 19.62 20.71 20.79
C PHE A 843 18.11 20.89 20.67
N GLY A 844 17.62 22.06 21.07
CA GLY A 844 16.20 22.36 21.08
C GLY A 844 15.89 23.76 20.57
N ASP A 845 14.62 23.97 20.24
CA ASP A 845 14.09 25.23 19.74
C ASP A 845 12.82 25.57 20.52
N SER A 846 12.76 26.75 21.12
CA SER A 846 11.65 27.17 21.98
C SER A 846 10.83 28.30 21.35
N LYS A 847 9.51 28.27 21.52
CA LYS A 847 8.61 29.32 21.03
C LYS A 847 8.20 30.28 22.13
N ALA A 848 8.57 31.55 21.99
CA ALA A 848 8.25 32.58 22.96
C ALA A 848 6.73 32.84 23.06
N PRO A 849 6.17 33.07 24.28
CA PRO A 849 4.74 33.30 24.49
C PRO A 849 4.23 34.60 23.85
N ILE A 850 5.09 35.62 23.75
CA ILE A 850 4.77 36.89 23.09
C ILE A 850 5.46 36.93 21.74
N GLY A 851 4.70 37.17 20.67
CA GLY A 851 5.21 37.30 19.30
C GLY A 851 5.62 35.99 18.62
N GLY A 852 5.64 34.86 19.32
CA GLY A 852 5.83 33.52 18.72
C GLY A 852 7.22 33.27 18.14
N LYS A 853 8.23 34.08 18.49
CA LYS A 853 9.60 33.92 18.00
C LYS A 853 10.16 32.57 18.45
N ILE A 854 10.71 31.80 17.50
CA ILE A 854 11.42 30.55 17.78
C ILE A 854 12.90 30.86 17.99
N SER A 855 13.51 30.29 19.04
CA SER A 855 14.93 30.47 19.36
C SER A 855 15.58 29.17 19.79
N ALA A 856 16.71 28.86 19.14
CA ALA A 856 17.52 27.69 19.44
C ALA A 856 18.25 27.81 20.78
N PHE A 857 18.45 26.69 21.44
CA PHE A 857 19.24 26.56 22.66
C PHE A 857 19.92 25.18 22.70
N GLU A 858 20.86 25.01 23.61
CA GLU A 858 21.55 23.74 23.83
C GLU A 858 21.64 23.37 25.31
N GLY A 859 21.68 22.07 25.59
CA GLY A 859 21.99 21.48 26.88
C GLY A 859 23.19 20.54 26.78
N THR A 860 23.96 20.42 27.87
CA THR A 860 25.09 19.48 27.95
C THR A 860 25.04 18.78 29.31
N SER A 861 25.16 17.45 29.32
CA SER A 861 25.21 16.67 30.57
C SER A 861 26.56 16.83 31.28
N GLY A 862 26.65 16.33 32.51
CA GLY A 862 27.92 15.96 33.12
C GLY A 862 28.67 14.89 32.31
N GLU A 863 29.96 14.73 32.60
CA GLU A 863 30.79 13.66 32.04
C GLU A 863 30.58 12.35 32.80
N PHE A 864 30.56 11.23 32.08
CA PHE A 864 30.48 9.90 32.68
C PHE A 864 31.45 8.93 32.01
N THR A 865 31.89 7.92 32.75
CA THR A 865 32.76 6.87 32.23
C THR A 865 31.98 5.58 31.98
N LEU A 866 32.10 5.00 30.79
CA LEU A 866 31.65 3.66 30.49
C LEU A 866 32.81 2.67 30.64
N ALA A 867 32.68 1.72 31.58
CA ALA A 867 33.72 0.75 31.94
C ALA A 867 33.52 -0.65 31.32
#